data_AF-A0A7Y5HHW2-F1
#
_entry.id   AF-A0A7Y5HHW2-F1
#
_cell.length_a   1.000
_cell.length_b   1.000
_cell.length_c   1.000
_cell.angle_alpha   90.00
_cell.angle_beta   90.00
_cell.angle_gamma   90.00
#
_symmetry.space_group_name_H-M   'P 1'
#
loop_
_entity.id
_entity.type
_entity.pdbx_description
1 polymer ?
#
loop_
_entity_poly.entity_id
_entity_poly.type
_entity_poly.pdbx_seq_one_letter_code
_entity_poly.pdbx_strand_id
1 'polypeptide(L)'
;MKGALAAILLAALCLAPAGGASALPRDEGEAIRVGFVGPLSGPLAASGEESLLGLRLAATGSSGGRPLEILPLDDADDAKAAVEALDLAIKRKCSAVVCAATGVTVEALAARARRSRTPVLFVGTAPPPASADPADPVLFVGPWPVDQALQLTGLLGLHSEKKALGLNGACYEPVIVAEDTPRGREMADAVARNVGQRQVLRDRRLLVPPHGAPDPAALAKFRASRCDRLILLGEPDLLDATAAALGAMDWDVPLLCADGMLSGAARSLRDGSVKRANFLYGGAAKTLPGSVPSPEVLRAFAGTAAGGSPVFTRSVNAWFAGRLLQHALAAGPKPANGGLLGALRTIHYGEEERLRPYFDDAGRAALWLWAPWTMGEKGPEAVNPLYLPTGDLGPPLRMKRPTDWDRVEIGPDTRVVWLTFGEKEPEVKSDPARTIEEDLGALGLGSRGYEADMDQWLLEELQCRTLGKINGLFLKNYDGTFVPGVSYDIHFTFTRPVHLKASKVWVGIIAGEESDDPNAPGGKVIGSGRVAIYSRWMRNHMPALGKANRLYPKMNRDDKPYLDGSYPWGTTLEQNMRSGRIRALVDGYASFFAMTGAHEFGHVAGCGHDTESSRSIMNVVDAVGLRDTQAHWIPAHVKALETTLGRWKGR
;
A
#
# COMPACT_ATOMS: atom_id res chain seq x y z
N MET A 1 29.54 -23.91 -39.24
CA MET A 1 28.33 -24.56 -39.82
C MET A 1 27.12 -24.11 -39.02
N LYS A 2 26.15 -23.54 -39.71
CA LYS A 2 24.84 -23.12 -39.21
C LYS A 2 23.95 -24.37 -39.05
N GLY A 3 23.12 -24.42 -38.02
CA GLY A 3 22.07 -25.44 -37.84
C GLY A 3 21.46 -25.29 -36.44
N ALA A 4 20.35 -24.57 -36.29
CA ALA A 4 18.98 -25.03 -36.51
C ALA A 4 18.45 -25.89 -35.35
N LEU A 5 17.70 -25.24 -34.45
CA LEU A 5 16.67 -25.86 -33.62
C LEU A 5 15.63 -24.80 -33.28
N ALA A 6 14.74 -24.61 -34.25
CA ALA A 6 13.47 -23.92 -34.12
C ALA A 6 12.36 -24.97 -34.32
N ALA A 7 11.22 -24.71 -33.68
CA ALA A 7 9.93 -25.42 -33.79
C ALA A 7 9.81 -26.73 -33.00
N ILE A 8 8.95 -26.72 -31.97
CA ILE A 8 7.72 -27.53 -31.83
C ILE A 8 7.09 -27.12 -30.49
N LEU A 9 5.98 -26.38 -30.53
CA LEU A 9 4.74 -26.62 -29.74
C LEU A 9 3.74 -25.49 -30.04
N LEU A 10 3.01 -25.66 -31.14
CA LEU A 10 1.82 -24.90 -31.47
C LEU A 10 0.73 -25.93 -31.84
N ALA A 11 -0.15 -26.28 -30.90
CA ALA A 11 -1.50 -26.80 -31.12
C ALA A 11 -2.06 -27.44 -29.84
N ALA A 12 -2.82 -26.67 -29.06
CA ALA A 12 -3.95 -27.17 -28.28
C ALA A 12 -4.71 -25.98 -27.69
N LEU A 13 -5.63 -25.38 -28.47
CA LEU A 13 -6.64 -24.48 -27.94
C LEU A 13 -8.03 -24.85 -28.48
N CYS A 14 -8.80 -25.46 -27.58
CA CYS A 14 -10.23 -25.25 -27.34
C CYS A 14 -11.24 -25.45 -28.49
N LEU A 15 -11.85 -26.64 -28.55
CA LEU A 15 -13.29 -26.74 -28.82
C LEU A 15 -14.04 -26.65 -27.49
N ALA A 16 -14.71 -25.53 -27.26
CA ALA A 16 -15.79 -25.41 -26.27
C ALA A 16 -17.06 -24.93 -27.01
N PRO A 17 -18.25 -25.46 -26.68
CA PRO A 17 -19.45 -25.25 -27.47
C PRO A 17 -20.00 -23.83 -27.29
N ALA A 18 -20.46 -23.25 -28.40
CA ALA A 18 -21.13 -21.97 -28.48
C ALA A 18 -22.49 -22.01 -27.74
N GLY A 19 -22.50 -21.56 -26.48
CA GLY A 19 -23.71 -21.17 -25.76
C GLY A 19 -24.11 -19.75 -26.19
N GLY A 20 -25.24 -19.62 -26.89
CA GLY A 20 -25.77 -18.35 -27.37
C GLY A 20 -26.16 -17.42 -26.22
N ALA A 21 -25.29 -16.46 -25.90
CA ALA A 21 -25.66 -15.28 -25.15
C ALA A 21 -26.28 -14.27 -26.13
N SER A 22 -27.57 -13.98 -25.93
CA SER A 22 -28.29 -12.92 -26.63
C SER A 22 -27.59 -11.58 -26.35
N ALA A 23 -26.96 -11.01 -27.38
CA ALA A 23 -26.39 -9.67 -27.32
C ALA A 23 -27.53 -8.66 -27.26
N LEU A 24 -27.71 -8.02 -26.10
CA LEU A 24 -28.61 -6.87 -25.97
C LEU A 24 -28.21 -5.77 -26.96
N PRO A 25 -29.18 -5.01 -27.52
CA PRO A 25 -28.90 -3.90 -28.43
C PRO A 25 -27.92 -2.92 -27.78
N ARG A 26 -26.80 -2.63 -28.45
CA ARG A 26 -25.87 -1.57 -28.05
C ARG A 26 -26.46 -0.24 -28.53
N ASP A 27 -26.83 0.61 -27.59
CA ASP A 27 -27.19 2.00 -27.87
C ASP A 27 -25.90 2.75 -28.22
N GLU A 28 -25.74 3.18 -29.47
CA GLU A 28 -24.61 4.02 -29.94
C GLU A 28 -24.75 5.44 -29.37
N GLY A 29 -24.70 5.58 -28.04
CA GLY A 29 -24.91 6.84 -27.35
C GLY A 29 -23.80 7.86 -27.65
N GLU A 30 -24.15 9.15 -27.51
CA GLU A 30 -23.26 10.30 -27.72
C GLU A 30 -21.89 10.14 -27.03
N ALA A 31 -20.81 10.62 -27.66
CA ALA A 31 -19.46 10.59 -27.07
C ALA A 31 -19.44 11.27 -25.70
N ILE A 32 -18.68 10.71 -24.75
CA ILE A 32 -18.60 11.23 -23.39
C ILE A 32 -17.36 12.09 -23.28
N ARG A 33 -17.56 13.40 -23.04
CA ARG A 33 -16.45 14.32 -22.86
C ARG A 33 -15.81 14.18 -21.50
N VAL A 34 -14.51 13.94 -21.49
CA VAL A 34 -13.66 13.83 -20.30
C VAL A 34 -12.59 14.90 -20.38
N GLY A 35 -12.48 15.74 -19.34
CA GLY A 35 -11.37 16.68 -19.23
C GLY A 35 -10.11 15.96 -18.80
N PHE A 36 -8.96 16.30 -19.37
CA PHE A 36 -7.65 15.96 -18.83
C PHE A 36 -6.97 17.24 -18.39
N VAL A 37 -6.56 17.33 -17.12
CA VAL A 37 -5.80 18.47 -16.57
C VAL A 37 -4.45 17.96 -16.06
N GLY A 38 -3.36 18.58 -16.49
CA GLY A 38 -2.02 18.26 -16.03
C GLY A 38 -0.95 19.08 -16.74
N PRO A 39 0.32 18.91 -16.36
CA PRO A 39 1.41 19.71 -16.92
C PRO A 39 1.72 19.21 -18.32
N LEU A 40 1.25 19.92 -19.35
CA LEU A 40 1.54 19.66 -20.75
C LEU A 40 2.62 20.62 -21.29
N SER A 41 3.04 21.58 -20.47
CA SER A 41 4.22 22.41 -20.65
C SER A 41 5.08 22.43 -19.37
N GLY A 42 6.26 23.07 -19.45
CA GLY A 42 7.17 23.18 -18.33
C GLY A 42 8.02 21.91 -18.07
N PRO A 43 8.67 21.82 -16.89
CA PRO A 43 9.63 20.75 -16.58
C PRO A 43 9.01 19.36 -16.51
N LEU A 44 7.70 19.26 -16.23
CA LEU A 44 6.96 18.01 -16.09
C LEU A 44 6.08 17.67 -17.31
N ALA A 45 6.23 18.39 -18.43
CA ALA A 45 5.45 18.18 -19.65
C ALA A 45 5.41 16.72 -20.12
N ALA A 46 6.57 16.04 -20.09
CA ALA A 46 6.65 14.63 -20.48
C ALA A 46 5.84 13.71 -19.55
N SER A 47 5.80 13.99 -18.25
CA SER A 47 4.96 13.25 -17.29
C SER A 47 3.46 13.49 -17.49
N GLY A 48 3.07 14.70 -17.87
CA GLY A 48 1.69 14.98 -18.25
C GLY A 48 1.28 14.27 -19.54
N GLU A 49 2.14 14.29 -20.56
CA GLU A 49 1.92 13.57 -21.81
C GLU A 49 1.85 12.04 -21.62
N GLU A 50 2.64 11.48 -20.70
CA GLU A 50 2.53 10.08 -20.29
C GLU A 50 1.14 9.74 -19.74
N SER A 51 0.61 10.60 -18.88
CA SER A 51 -0.72 10.43 -18.29
C SER A 51 -1.80 10.57 -19.38
N LEU A 52 -1.68 11.59 -20.24
CA LEU A 52 -2.60 11.83 -21.34
C LEU A 52 -2.60 10.66 -22.34
N LEU A 53 -1.44 10.10 -22.65
CA LEU A 53 -1.30 8.89 -23.48
C LEU A 53 -2.03 7.71 -22.85
N GLY A 54 -1.84 7.47 -21.55
CA GLY A 54 -2.53 6.40 -20.83
C GLY A 54 -4.06 6.51 -20.94
N LEU A 55 -4.59 7.72 -20.74
CA LEU A 55 -6.02 8.00 -20.88
C LEU A 55 -6.52 7.80 -22.33
N ARG A 56 -5.75 8.27 -23.32
CA ARG A 56 -6.06 8.07 -24.75
C ARG A 56 -6.08 6.59 -25.12
N LEU A 57 -5.13 5.80 -24.63
CA LEU A 57 -5.11 4.35 -24.85
C LEU A 57 -6.35 3.68 -24.26
N ALA A 58 -6.80 4.08 -23.06
CA ALA A 58 -8.05 3.56 -22.50
C ALA A 58 -9.27 3.92 -23.37
N ALA A 59 -9.30 5.12 -23.96
CA ALA A 59 -10.37 5.56 -24.86
C ALA A 59 -10.45 4.73 -26.17
N THR A 60 -9.35 4.11 -26.62
CA THR A 60 -9.36 3.22 -27.80
C THR A 60 -9.97 1.84 -27.53
N GLY A 61 -10.08 1.42 -26.27
CA GLY A 61 -10.63 0.12 -25.90
C GLY A 61 -12.15 0.08 -26.09
N SER A 62 -12.69 -1.06 -26.53
CA SER A 62 -14.14 -1.24 -26.70
C SER A 62 -14.84 -1.21 -25.33
N SER A 63 -15.69 -0.22 -25.08
CA SER A 63 -16.41 -0.05 -23.82
C SER A 63 -17.89 0.19 -24.05
N GLY A 64 -18.68 -0.87 -24.13
CA GLY A 64 -20.15 -0.76 -24.06
C GLY A 64 -20.82 0.18 -25.09
N GLY A 65 -20.11 0.60 -26.15
CA GLY A 65 -20.66 1.40 -27.25
C GLY A 65 -20.36 2.91 -27.24
N ARG A 66 -19.92 3.54 -26.14
CA ARG A 66 -19.70 5.01 -26.09
C ARG A 66 -18.21 5.40 -26.06
N PRO A 67 -17.70 6.17 -27.03
CA PRO A 67 -16.31 6.63 -27.03
C PRO A 67 -16.07 7.74 -26.01
N LEU A 68 -14.85 7.82 -25.47
CA LEU A 68 -14.40 8.95 -24.65
C LEU A 68 -13.80 10.05 -25.55
N GLU A 69 -14.36 11.25 -25.50
CA GLU A 69 -13.77 12.46 -26.11
C GLU A 69 -12.89 13.14 -25.05
N ILE A 70 -11.57 13.12 -25.22
CA ILE A 70 -10.63 13.70 -24.25
C ILE A 70 -10.35 15.16 -24.61
N LEU A 71 -10.60 16.07 -23.68
CA LEU A 71 -10.23 17.49 -23.77
C LEU A 71 -8.95 17.74 -22.93
N PRO A 72 -7.76 17.78 -23.54
CA PRO A 72 -6.52 18.09 -22.84
C PRO A 72 -6.43 19.58 -22.49
N LEU A 73 -6.07 19.87 -21.25
CA LEU A 73 -5.95 21.21 -20.67
C LEU A 73 -4.64 21.27 -19.89
N ASP A 74 -3.77 22.21 -20.28
CA ASP A 74 -2.48 22.42 -19.64
C ASP A 74 -2.63 23.24 -18.35
N ASP A 75 -2.03 22.78 -17.27
CA ASP A 75 -1.90 23.53 -16.03
C ASP A 75 -0.49 24.09 -15.78
N ALA A 76 0.48 23.79 -16.64
CA ALA A 76 1.88 24.21 -16.53
C ALA A 76 2.54 23.91 -15.17
N ASP A 77 1.99 22.95 -14.41
CA ASP A 77 2.31 22.68 -13.01
C ASP A 77 2.14 23.88 -12.05
N ASP A 78 1.18 24.77 -12.34
CA ASP A 78 0.86 25.94 -11.52
C ASP A 78 -0.54 25.80 -10.89
N ALA A 79 -0.64 26.07 -9.59
CA ALA A 79 -1.88 25.89 -8.84
C ALA A 79 -3.04 26.76 -9.36
N LYS A 80 -2.78 27.97 -9.85
CA LYS A 80 -3.81 28.87 -10.38
C LYS A 80 -4.24 28.40 -11.77
N ALA A 81 -3.29 28.12 -12.65
CA ALA A 81 -3.57 27.57 -13.98
C ALA A 81 -4.33 26.23 -13.91
N ALA A 82 -4.02 25.37 -12.94
CA ALA A 82 -4.75 24.13 -12.69
C ALA A 82 -6.23 24.36 -12.36
N VAL A 83 -6.53 25.37 -11.54
CA VAL A 83 -7.92 25.75 -11.23
C VAL A 83 -8.63 26.31 -12.47
N GLU A 84 -7.96 27.15 -13.26
CA GLU A 84 -8.51 27.70 -14.51
C GLU A 84 -8.77 26.61 -15.56
N ALA A 85 -7.88 25.63 -15.67
CA ALA A 85 -8.05 24.44 -16.51
C ALA A 85 -9.25 23.61 -16.06
N LEU A 86 -9.40 23.34 -14.76
CA LEU A 86 -10.57 22.64 -14.23
C LEU A 86 -11.88 23.43 -14.48
N ASP A 87 -11.87 24.74 -14.29
CA ASP A 87 -13.00 25.61 -14.61
C ASP A 87 -13.39 25.54 -16.09
N LEU A 88 -12.41 25.49 -16.98
CA LEU A 88 -12.64 25.33 -18.41
C LEU A 88 -13.25 23.96 -18.72
N ALA A 89 -12.76 22.87 -18.12
CA ALA A 89 -13.36 21.54 -18.28
C ALA A 89 -14.85 21.52 -17.87
N ILE A 90 -15.17 22.15 -16.74
CA ILE A 90 -16.55 22.29 -16.24
C ILE A 90 -17.39 23.11 -17.20
N LYS A 91 -16.89 24.26 -17.66
CA LYS A 91 -17.57 25.12 -18.64
C LYS A 91 -17.83 24.39 -19.97
N ARG A 92 -16.94 23.48 -20.36
CA ARG A 92 -17.07 22.61 -21.54
C ARG A 92 -17.94 21.37 -21.31
N LYS A 93 -18.58 21.27 -20.13
CA LYS A 93 -19.51 20.20 -19.75
C LYS A 93 -18.88 18.81 -19.81
N CYS A 94 -17.62 18.68 -19.37
CA CYS A 94 -17.01 17.36 -19.19
C CYS A 94 -17.78 16.60 -18.09
N SER A 95 -18.07 15.32 -18.32
CA SER A 95 -18.79 14.47 -17.35
C SER A 95 -17.92 14.12 -16.14
N ALA A 96 -16.61 14.03 -16.36
CA ALA A 96 -15.58 13.86 -15.34
C ALA A 96 -14.28 14.52 -15.81
N VAL A 97 -13.35 14.71 -14.87
CA VAL A 97 -12.01 15.20 -15.16
C VAL A 97 -10.98 14.22 -14.60
N VAL A 98 -9.96 13.92 -15.40
CA VAL A 98 -8.78 13.16 -14.97
C VAL A 98 -7.64 14.13 -14.75
N CYS A 99 -7.07 14.16 -13.55
CA CYS A 99 -6.04 15.12 -13.16
C CYS A 99 -4.69 14.42 -12.93
N ALA A 100 -3.67 14.76 -13.72
CA ALA A 100 -2.29 14.32 -13.52
C ALA A 100 -1.56 15.22 -12.51
N ALA A 101 -2.19 15.47 -11.36
CA ALA A 101 -1.72 16.43 -10.37
C ALA A 101 -0.39 16.06 -9.73
N THR A 102 0.34 17.10 -9.32
CA THR A 102 1.63 17.03 -8.64
C THR A 102 1.48 17.51 -7.20
N GLY A 103 2.58 17.52 -6.44
CA GLY A 103 2.59 18.15 -5.12
C GLY A 103 2.24 19.64 -5.13
N VAL A 104 2.36 20.33 -6.27
CA VAL A 104 2.07 21.77 -6.44
C VAL A 104 0.59 22.01 -6.70
N THR A 105 -0.05 21.17 -7.52
CA THR A 105 -1.41 21.45 -8.06
C THR A 105 -2.54 20.72 -7.32
N VAL A 106 -2.25 19.63 -6.60
CA VAL A 106 -3.27 18.71 -6.08
C VAL A 106 -4.27 19.34 -5.11
N GLU A 107 -3.82 20.18 -4.18
CA GLU A 107 -4.70 20.78 -3.17
C GLU A 107 -5.68 21.79 -3.79
N ALA A 108 -5.18 22.61 -4.72
CA ALA A 108 -5.99 23.60 -5.43
C ALA A 108 -7.07 22.93 -6.29
N LEU A 109 -6.70 21.88 -7.03
CA LEU A 109 -7.61 21.06 -7.81
C LEU A 109 -8.66 20.37 -6.94
N ALA A 110 -8.25 19.74 -5.83
CA ALA A 110 -9.17 19.03 -4.93
C ALA A 110 -10.17 20.00 -4.28
N ALA A 111 -9.70 21.15 -3.79
CA ALA A 111 -10.55 22.18 -3.22
C ALA A 111 -11.55 22.72 -4.25
N ARG A 112 -11.11 22.93 -5.49
CA ARG A 112 -11.98 23.39 -6.58
C ARG A 112 -13.00 22.32 -6.96
N ALA A 113 -12.60 21.05 -7.10
CA ALA A 113 -13.49 19.94 -7.44
C ALA A 113 -14.62 19.78 -6.42
N ARG A 114 -14.29 19.85 -5.12
CA ARG A 114 -15.26 19.81 -4.02
C ARG A 114 -16.27 20.95 -4.10
N ARG A 115 -15.83 22.18 -4.40
CA ARG A 115 -16.73 23.34 -4.54
C ARG A 115 -17.74 23.20 -5.68
N SER A 116 -17.36 22.64 -6.84
CA SER A 116 -18.31 22.40 -7.94
C SER A 116 -19.00 21.05 -7.90
N ARG A 117 -18.63 20.16 -6.99
CA ARG A 117 -19.07 18.75 -7.00
C ARG A 117 -18.80 18.05 -8.33
N THR A 118 -17.70 18.40 -8.98
CA THR A 118 -17.29 17.81 -10.27
C THR A 118 -16.50 16.54 -10.01
N PRO A 119 -16.90 15.37 -10.54
CA PRO A 119 -16.13 14.14 -10.38
C PRO A 119 -14.71 14.29 -10.94
N VAL A 120 -13.70 14.11 -10.09
CA VAL A 120 -12.29 14.18 -10.46
C VAL A 120 -11.58 12.89 -10.05
N LEU A 121 -10.87 12.27 -11.01
CA LEU A 121 -9.97 11.15 -10.76
C LEU A 121 -8.52 11.65 -10.85
N PHE A 122 -7.82 11.66 -9.73
CA PHE A 122 -6.39 11.97 -9.66
C PHE A 122 -5.57 10.74 -10.04
N VAL A 123 -4.65 10.92 -11.00
CA VAL A 123 -3.80 9.86 -11.57
C VAL A 123 -2.31 10.17 -11.49
N GLY A 124 -1.98 11.37 -11.03
CA GLY A 124 -0.60 11.77 -10.74
C GLY A 124 -0.05 11.12 -9.47
N THR A 125 1.05 11.67 -9.00
CA THR A 125 1.86 11.17 -7.88
C THR A 125 1.36 11.64 -6.52
N ALA A 126 0.72 12.80 -6.46
CA ALA A 126 0.24 13.39 -5.22
C ALA A 126 -1.23 13.06 -4.99
N PRO A 127 -1.58 12.45 -3.84
CA PRO A 127 -2.99 12.31 -3.47
C PRO A 127 -3.58 13.65 -3.02
N PRO A 128 -4.90 13.84 -3.21
CA PRO A 128 -5.63 14.91 -2.55
C PRO A 128 -5.80 14.60 -1.06
N PRO A 129 -6.05 15.61 -0.18
CA PRO A 129 -6.39 15.35 1.21
C PRO A 129 -7.58 14.38 1.32
N ALA A 130 -7.46 13.34 2.15
CA ALA A 130 -8.50 12.33 2.29
C ALA A 130 -9.81 12.92 2.86
N SER A 131 -10.94 12.33 2.50
CA SER A 131 -12.26 12.72 3.00
C SER A 131 -13.14 11.49 3.10
N ALA A 132 -13.71 11.23 4.28
CA ALA A 132 -14.63 10.12 4.49
C ALA A 132 -16.07 10.41 4.03
N ASP A 133 -16.31 11.58 3.41
CA ASP A 133 -17.62 11.89 2.83
C ASP A 133 -17.84 11.05 1.55
N PRO A 134 -18.81 10.14 1.52
CA PRO A 134 -19.11 9.34 0.32
C PRO A 134 -19.57 10.21 -0.86
N ALA A 135 -20.01 11.44 -0.62
CA ALA A 135 -20.35 12.43 -1.65
C ALA A 135 -19.14 13.27 -2.13
N ASP A 136 -17.95 13.09 -1.55
CA ASP A 136 -16.74 13.77 -2.03
C ASP A 136 -16.48 13.36 -3.49
N PRO A 137 -16.43 14.33 -4.43
CA PRO A 137 -16.26 14.05 -5.85
C PRO A 137 -14.82 13.67 -6.22
N VAL A 138 -13.89 13.70 -5.26
CA VAL A 138 -12.48 13.45 -5.47
C VAL A 138 -12.14 11.98 -5.24
N LEU A 139 -11.53 11.35 -6.25
CA LEU A 139 -11.04 9.98 -6.20
C LEU A 139 -9.56 9.93 -6.59
N PHE A 140 -8.79 9.01 -6.02
CA PHE A 140 -7.37 8.84 -6.31
C PHE A 140 -7.04 7.42 -6.77
N VAL A 141 -6.38 7.32 -7.93
CA VAL A 141 -6.07 6.08 -8.66
C VAL A 141 -4.59 5.69 -8.51
N GLY A 142 -3.81 6.45 -7.74
CA GLY A 142 -2.42 6.11 -7.39
C GLY A 142 -2.26 5.59 -5.96
N PRO A 143 -1.09 5.01 -5.62
CA PRO A 143 -0.82 4.53 -4.27
C PRO A 143 -0.68 5.66 -3.26
N TRP A 144 -1.08 5.41 -2.01
CA TRP A 144 -0.95 6.41 -0.96
C TRP A 144 0.52 6.63 -0.55
N PRO A 145 0.94 7.86 -0.21
CA PRO A 145 2.29 8.20 0.25
C PRO A 145 2.81 7.28 1.35
N VAL A 146 1.98 6.97 2.34
CA VAL A 146 2.36 6.09 3.45
C VAL A 146 2.53 4.65 2.98
N ASP A 147 1.62 4.13 2.16
CA ASP A 147 1.74 2.77 1.61
C ASP A 147 3.03 2.64 0.81
N GLN A 148 3.34 3.65 0.00
CA GLN A 148 4.57 3.71 -0.75
C GLN A 148 5.81 3.78 0.15
N ALA A 149 5.80 4.63 1.17
CA ALA A 149 6.89 4.76 2.12
C ALA A 149 7.20 3.43 2.82
N LEU A 150 6.17 2.68 3.24
CA LEU A 150 6.31 1.37 3.85
C LEU A 150 6.98 0.34 2.93
N GLN A 151 6.64 0.41 1.64
CA GLN A 151 7.20 -0.50 0.65
C GLN A 151 8.62 -0.09 0.27
N LEU A 152 8.92 1.21 0.27
CA LEU A 152 10.28 1.73 0.13
C LEU A 152 11.15 1.28 1.31
N THR A 153 10.67 1.35 2.54
CA THR A 153 11.43 0.85 3.71
C THR A 153 11.56 -0.66 3.68
N GLY A 154 10.55 -1.37 3.19
CA GLY A 154 10.62 -2.78 2.83
C GLY A 154 11.79 -3.11 1.90
N LEU A 155 11.91 -2.34 0.82
CA LEU A 155 12.96 -2.47 -0.18
C LEU A 155 14.35 -2.07 0.36
N LEU A 156 14.43 -1.08 1.26
CA LEU A 156 15.68 -0.71 1.95
C LEU A 156 16.22 -1.85 2.83
N GLY A 157 15.33 -2.62 3.44
CA GLY A 157 15.69 -3.79 4.26
C GLY A 157 16.23 -4.95 3.43
N LEU A 158 15.95 -4.98 2.12
CA LEU A 158 16.50 -5.99 1.22
C LEU A 158 17.95 -5.70 0.91
N HIS A 159 18.79 -6.72 1.08
CA HIS A 159 20.17 -6.70 0.64
C HIS A 159 20.43 -7.92 -0.22
N SER A 160 21.16 -7.70 -1.31
CA SER A 160 21.61 -8.74 -2.23
C SER A 160 23.08 -8.50 -2.53
N GLU A 161 23.87 -9.57 -2.52
CA GLU A 161 25.25 -9.54 -3.00
C GLU A 161 25.33 -9.66 -4.54
N LYS A 162 24.21 -10.02 -5.18
CA LYS A 162 24.12 -10.14 -6.64
C LYS A 162 23.90 -8.77 -7.26
N LYS A 163 24.97 -8.20 -7.84
CA LYS A 163 24.91 -7.00 -8.70
C LYS A 163 23.83 -7.08 -9.78
N ALA A 164 23.59 -8.28 -10.32
CA ALA A 164 22.59 -8.54 -11.35
C ALA A 164 21.13 -8.38 -10.90
N LEU A 165 20.86 -8.25 -9.59
CA LEU A 165 19.51 -8.01 -9.09
C LEU A 165 19.15 -6.52 -8.99
N GLY A 166 20.09 -5.61 -9.25
CA GLY A 166 19.87 -4.16 -9.13
C GLY A 166 19.72 -3.66 -7.68
N LEU A 167 19.36 -4.55 -6.77
CA LEU A 167 19.37 -4.38 -5.33
C LEU A 167 20.82 -4.16 -4.88
N ASN A 168 21.18 -2.91 -4.65
CA ASN A 168 22.49 -2.54 -4.12
C ASN A 168 22.74 -3.21 -2.75
N GLY A 169 24.00 -3.25 -2.32
CA GLY A 169 24.38 -3.82 -1.02
C GLY A 169 23.62 -3.23 0.17
N ALA A 170 23.78 -3.87 1.33
CA ALA A 170 23.08 -3.53 2.57
C ALA A 170 23.08 -2.02 2.84
N CYS A 171 21.90 -1.49 3.16
CA CYS A 171 21.71 -0.10 3.53
C CYS A 171 21.66 0.02 5.05
N TYR A 172 22.58 0.79 5.62
CA TYR A 172 22.69 1.06 7.05
C TYR A 172 22.46 2.53 7.36
N GLU A 173 22.85 3.42 6.45
CA GLU A 173 22.91 4.86 6.70
C GLU A 173 22.25 5.67 5.57
N PRO A 174 20.95 5.45 5.30
CA PRO A 174 20.25 6.20 4.27
C PRO A 174 20.10 7.67 4.64
N VAL A 175 19.83 8.50 3.64
CA VAL A 175 19.41 9.90 3.76
C VAL A 175 18.18 10.10 2.89
N ILE A 176 17.20 10.88 3.37
CA ILE A 176 16.02 11.26 2.61
C ILE A 176 16.26 12.60 1.94
N VAL A 177 16.05 12.67 0.63
CA VAL A 177 15.92 13.93 -0.13
C VAL A 177 14.49 13.95 -0.66
N ALA A 178 13.69 14.88 -0.15
CA ALA A 178 12.28 14.97 -0.50
C ALA A 178 11.96 16.35 -1.03
N GLU A 179 11.02 16.41 -1.97
CA GLU A 179 10.42 17.66 -2.38
C GLU A 179 9.63 18.26 -1.21
N ASP A 180 9.71 19.58 -1.06
CA ASP A 180 9.05 20.34 -0.01
C ASP A 180 7.58 20.60 -0.37
N THR A 181 6.81 19.51 -0.44
CA THR A 181 5.37 19.50 -0.63
C THR A 181 4.71 18.70 0.50
N PRO A 182 3.38 18.84 0.72
CA PRO A 182 2.66 18.01 1.68
C PRO A 182 2.92 16.51 1.49
N ARG A 183 2.87 16.04 0.23
CA ARG A 183 3.20 14.66 -0.14
C ARG A 183 4.65 14.30 0.22
N GLY A 184 5.62 15.12 -0.20
CA GLY A 184 7.05 14.83 0.04
C GLY A 184 7.39 14.80 1.53
N ARG A 185 6.79 15.69 2.34
CA ARG A 185 6.90 15.67 3.80
C ARG A 185 6.25 14.43 4.41
N GLU A 186 5.02 14.08 4.02
CA GLU A 186 4.33 12.89 4.51
C GLU A 186 5.12 11.61 4.20
N MET A 187 5.61 11.46 2.96
CA MET A 187 6.46 10.34 2.58
C MET A 187 7.78 10.33 3.38
N ALA A 188 8.44 11.47 3.51
CA ALA A 188 9.70 11.56 4.25
C ALA A 188 9.52 11.19 5.73
N ASP A 189 8.45 11.70 6.36
CA ASP A 189 8.13 11.36 7.74
C ASP A 189 7.73 9.88 7.86
N ALA A 190 6.94 9.36 6.92
CA ALA A 190 6.58 7.94 6.90
C ALA A 190 7.80 7.04 6.71
N VAL A 191 8.71 7.34 5.77
CA VAL A 191 9.98 6.61 5.62
C VAL A 191 10.79 6.72 6.91
N ALA A 192 10.95 7.92 7.46
CA ALA A 192 11.73 8.13 8.68
C ALA A 192 11.21 7.34 9.88
N ARG A 193 9.89 7.21 10.00
CA ARG A 193 9.26 6.40 11.05
C ARG A 193 9.31 4.91 10.76
N ASN A 194 9.46 4.47 9.51
CA ASN A 194 9.33 3.06 9.13
C ASN A 194 10.61 2.39 8.64
N VAL A 195 11.75 3.10 8.63
CA VAL A 195 13.03 2.45 8.36
C VAL A 195 13.32 1.37 9.39
N GLY A 196 14.03 0.35 8.93
CA GLY A 196 14.36 -0.78 9.77
C GLY A 196 15.39 -0.48 10.83
N GLN A 197 15.41 -1.40 11.79
CA GLN A 197 16.27 -1.37 12.98
C GLN A 197 17.77 -1.33 12.64
N ARG A 198 18.11 -1.70 11.40
CA ARG A 198 19.47 -1.69 10.85
C ARG A 198 19.82 -0.36 10.20
N GLN A 199 18.82 0.42 9.81
CA GLN A 199 18.99 1.72 9.19
C GLN A 199 19.02 2.82 10.25
N VAL A 200 19.91 3.79 10.07
CA VAL A 200 20.11 4.92 10.98
C VAL A 200 19.88 6.22 10.21
N LEU A 201 18.71 6.84 10.41
CA LEU A 201 18.28 8.06 9.71
C LEU A 201 18.54 9.39 10.46
N ARG A 202 19.25 9.39 11.61
CA ARG A 202 19.43 10.53 12.55
C ARG A 202 19.51 11.93 11.89
N ASP A 203 18.40 12.66 11.83
CA ASP A 203 18.24 13.99 11.22
C ASP A 203 18.72 14.10 9.75
N ARG A 204 18.70 12.99 9.03
CA ARG A 204 19.15 12.85 7.64
C ARG A 204 18.01 13.08 6.65
N ARG A 205 17.43 14.29 6.71
CA ARG A 205 16.43 14.74 5.74
C ARG A 205 16.84 16.08 5.13
N LEU A 206 16.77 16.15 3.80
CA LEU A 206 16.87 17.37 3.03
C LEU A 206 15.54 17.61 2.31
N LEU A 207 14.90 18.74 2.62
CA LEU A 207 13.73 19.20 1.89
C LEU A 207 14.17 20.16 0.79
N VAL A 208 13.68 19.94 -0.42
CA VAL A 208 14.03 20.69 -1.62
C VAL A 208 12.77 21.37 -2.15
N PRO A 209 12.73 22.70 -2.36
CA PRO A 209 11.57 23.35 -2.95
C PRO A 209 11.15 22.66 -4.27
N PRO A 210 9.85 22.66 -4.64
CA PRO A 210 9.40 22.17 -5.94
C PRO A 210 10.22 22.78 -7.09
N HIS A 211 10.61 21.96 -8.06
CA HIS A 211 11.52 22.31 -9.17
C HIS A 211 12.92 22.82 -8.76
N GLY A 212 13.27 22.72 -7.48
CA GLY A 212 14.54 23.13 -6.93
C GLY A 212 15.64 22.07 -7.07
N ALA A 213 16.84 22.44 -6.64
CA ALA A 213 17.97 21.53 -6.54
C ALA A 213 18.37 21.32 -5.06
N PRO A 214 18.84 20.11 -4.70
CA PRO A 214 19.36 19.88 -3.35
C PRO A 214 20.58 20.76 -3.06
N ASP A 215 20.65 21.31 -1.85
CA ASP A 215 21.80 22.11 -1.40
C ASP A 215 23.11 21.29 -1.46
N PRO A 216 24.10 21.69 -2.26
CA PRO A 216 25.38 20.98 -2.36
C PRO A 216 26.11 20.87 -1.02
N ALA A 217 25.97 21.86 -0.13
CA ALA A 217 26.61 21.82 1.19
C ALA A 217 25.98 20.75 2.10
N ALA A 218 24.65 20.58 2.03
CA ALA A 218 23.95 19.49 2.70
C ALA A 218 24.39 18.12 2.14
N LEU A 219 24.45 17.96 0.81
CA LEU A 219 24.93 16.74 0.18
C LEU A 219 26.38 16.42 0.57
N ALA A 220 27.25 17.42 0.69
CA ALA A 220 28.64 17.24 1.13
C ALA A 220 28.73 16.72 2.56
N LYS A 221 27.86 17.21 3.47
CA LYS A 221 27.77 16.70 4.83
C LYS A 221 27.32 15.24 4.86
N PHE A 222 26.34 14.87 4.04
CA PHE A 222 25.88 13.47 3.93
C PHE A 222 26.96 12.53 3.39
N ARG A 223 27.72 12.97 2.38
CA ARG A 223 28.88 12.22 1.88
C ARG A 223 29.92 12.02 2.98
N ALA A 224 30.25 13.08 3.72
CA ALA A 224 31.21 13.02 4.83
C ALA A 224 30.73 12.11 5.97
N SER A 225 29.42 12.03 6.20
CA SER A 225 28.80 11.14 7.19
C SER A 225 28.61 9.70 6.72
N ARG A 226 29.27 9.28 5.62
CA ARG A 226 29.20 7.92 5.05
C ARG A 226 27.78 7.46 4.69
N CYS A 227 26.95 8.37 4.21
CA CYS A 227 25.67 8.01 3.60
C CYS A 227 25.86 6.94 2.51
N ASP A 228 25.14 5.82 2.61
CA ASP A 228 25.22 4.68 1.68
C ASP A 228 24.02 4.56 0.71
N ARG A 229 23.04 5.45 0.87
CA ARG A 229 21.81 5.50 0.07
C ARG A 229 21.15 6.87 0.14
N LEU A 230 20.77 7.43 -1.00
CA LEU A 230 19.79 8.52 -1.03
C LEU A 230 18.41 7.94 -1.36
N ILE A 231 17.40 8.32 -0.57
CA ILE A 231 15.99 8.02 -0.81
C ILE A 231 15.37 9.27 -1.39
N LEU A 232 14.90 9.21 -2.63
CA LEU A 232 14.39 10.37 -3.37
C LEU A 232 12.85 10.33 -3.44
N LEU A 233 12.20 11.35 -2.90
CA LEU A 233 10.75 11.43 -2.71
C LEU A 233 10.19 12.73 -3.32
N GLY A 234 9.62 12.66 -4.52
CA GLY A 234 9.19 13.86 -5.25
C GLY A 234 8.93 13.58 -6.72
N GLU A 235 9.17 14.59 -7.55
CA GLU A 235 8.95 14.56 -8.99
C GLU A 235 10.22 14.21 -9.80
N PRO A 236 10.08 13.86 -11.10
CA PRO A 236 11.20 13.48 -11.96
C PRO A 236 12.35 14.50 -12.09
N ASP A 237 12.05 15.77 -12.00
CA ASP A 237 13.02 16.86 -12.05
C ASP A 237 13.90 16.93 -10.77
N LEU A 238 13.39 16.52 -9.61
CA LEU A 238 14.20 16.35 -8.40
C LEU A 238 15.27 15.26 -8.59
N LEU A 239 14.95 14.18 -9.32
CA LEU A 239 15.93 13.15 -9.66
C LEU A 239 17.04 13.73 -10.54
N ASP A 240 16.68 14.51 -11.58
CA ASP A 240 17.64 15.16 -12.47
C ASP A 240 18.55 16.15 -11.71
N ALA A 241 17.96 16.99 -10.86
CA ALA A 241 18.70 17.97 -10.07
C ALA A 241 19.65 17.28 -9.07
N THR A 242 19.20 16.19 -8.45
CA THR A 242 20.04 15.39 -7.55
C THR A 242 21.18 14.71 -8.31
N ALA A 243 20.90 14.10 -9.47
CA ALA A 243 21.92 13.47 -10.30
C ALA A 243 23.01 14.47 -10.74
N ALA A 244 22.62 15.67 -11.16
CA ALA A 244 23.55 16.74 -11.51
C ALA A 244 24.43 17.17 -10.32
N ALA A 245 23.83 17.33 -9.14
CA ALA A 245 24.57 17.69 -7.93
C ALA A 245 25.56 16.60 -7.50
N LEU A 246 25.17 15.33 -7.57
CA LEU A 246 26.07 14.20 -7.29
C LEU A 246 27.23 14.10 -8.29
N GLY A 247 26.95 14.32 -9.58
CA GLY A 247 27.96 14.33 -10.63
C GLY A 247 28.99 15.46 -10.44
N ALA A 248 28.54 16.66 -10.08
CA ALA A 248 29.42 17.80 -9.78
C ALA A 248 30.36 17.54 -8.59
N MET A 249 30.00 16.61 -7.71
CA MET A 249 30.79 16.24 -6.54
C MET A 249 31.60 14.95 -6.74
N ASP A 250 31.48 14.27 -7.88
CA ASP A 250 32.02 12.91 -8.08
C ASP A 250 31.60 11.95 -6.95
N TRP A 251 30.29 11.90 -6.67
CA TRP A 251 29.72 11.03 -5.63
C TRP A 251 28.73 10.02 -6.19
N ASP A 252 29.21 8.78 -6.42
CA ASP A 252 28.40 7.65 -6.90
C ASP A 252 27.65 6.92 -5.75
N VAL A 253 26.76 7.64 -5.06
CA VAL A 253 25.87 7.04 -4.06
C VAL A 253 24.63 6.44 -4.75
N PRO A 254 24.20 5.22 -4.39
CA PRO A 254 22.98 4.67 -4.96
C PRO A 254 21.74 5.46 -4.56
N LEU A 255 20.77 5.47 -5.47
CA LEU A 255 19.46 6.10 -5.28
C LEU A 255 18.38 5.04 -5.10
N LEU A 256 17.44 5.31 -4.21
CA LEU A 256 16.16 4.62 -4.11
C LEU A 256 15.05 5.65 -4.31
N CYS A 257 14.31 5.54 -5.39
CA CYS A 257 13.36 6.54 -5.85
C CYS A 257 11.92 6.06 -5.68
N ALA A 258 11.02 6.98 -5.34
CA ALA A 258 9.58 6.78 -5.41
C ALA A 258 9.09 6.58 -6.87
N ASP A 259 7.89 6.04 -7.03
CA ASP A 259 7.23 5.75 -8.31
C ASP A 259 7.17 6.94 -9.26
N GLY A 260 6.94 8.14 -8.71
CA GLY A 260 6.81 9.38 -9.47
C GLY A 260 8.03 9.73 -10.30
N MET A 261 9.21 9.25 -9.89
CA MET A 261 10.47 9.50 -10.59
C MET A 261 10.69 8.53 -11.75
N LEU A 262 9.95 7.42 -11.83
CA LEU A 262 9.97 6.53 -12.98
C LEU A 262 9.11 7.14 -14.09
N SER A 263 9.67 8.13 -14.77
CA SER A 263 9.01 8.91 -15.82
C SER A 263 10.02 9.36 -16.88
N GLY A 264 9.56 9.49 -18.11
CA GLY A 264 10.23 10.14 -19.22
C GLY A 264 10.40 11.65 -19.05
N ALA A 265 9.90 12.29 -17.97
CA ALA A 265 10.36 13.63 -17.61
C ALA A 265 11.77 13.64 -17.01
N ALA A 266 12.19 12.57 -16.32
CA ALA A 266 13.56 12.47 -15.79
C ALA A 266 14.54 12.24 -16.95
N ARG A 267 15.27 13.29 -17.34
CA ARG A 267 16.29 13.21 -18.39
C ARG A 267 17.41 12.25 -18.00
N SER A 268 17.71 12.19 -16.71
CA SER A 268 18.79 11.41 -16.15
C SER A 268 18.62 9.89 -16.32
N LEU A 269 17.38 9.43 -16.52
CA LEU A 269 17.07 8.04 -16.89
C LEU A 269 17.39 7.73 -18.35
N ARG A 270 17.30 8.72 -19.24
CA ARG A 270 17.49 8.54 -20.69
C ARG A 270 18.93 8.75 -21.12
N ASP A 271 19.61 9.71 -20.51
CA ASP A 271 21.01 10.02 -20.83
C ASP A 271 22.01 9.13 -20.06
N GLY A 272 21.53 8.35 -19.08
CA GLY A 272 22.36 7.43 -18.30
C GLY A 272 23.24 8.11 -17.25
N SER A 273 23.00 9.39 -16.94
CA SER A 273 23.68 10.09 -15.85
C SER A 273 23.39 9.48 -14.48
N VAL A 274 22.23 8.84 -14.31
CA VAL A 274 21.92 7.99 -13.16
C VAL A 274 22.22 6.53 -13.48
N LYS A 275 23.30 6.00 -12.87
CA LYS A 275 23.76 4.62 -13.10
C LYS A 275 23.25 3.62 -12.05
N ARG A 276 22.96 4.09 -10.84
CA ARG A 276 22.67 3.25 -9.67
C ARG A 276 21.39 3.66 -8.95
N ALA A 277 20.28 3.69 -9.68
CA ALA A 277 18.97 3.92 -9.09
C ALA A 277 18.10 2.66 -9.09
N ASN A 278 17.38 2.48 -7.98
CA ASN A 278 16.22 1.61 -7.90
C ASN A 278 14.97 2.48 -7.81
N PHE A 279 13.87 2.03 -8.38
CA PHE A 279 12.57 2.68 -8.33
C PHE A 279 11.58 1.72 -7.74
N LEU A 280 10.66 2.21 -6.92
CA LEU A 280 9.52 1.42 -6.50
C LEU A 280 8.30 1.83 -7.32
N TYR A 281 7.93 1.01 -8.31
CA TYR A 281 6.69 1.18 -9.06
C TYR A 281 5.51 0.72 -8.20
N GLY A 282 4.53 1.60 -8.03
CA GLY A 282 3.21 1.25 -7.47
C GLY A 282 2.15 1.35 -8.56
N GLY A 283 1.48 0.25 -8.88
CA GLY A 283 0.37 0.25 -9.82
C GLY A 283 -0.83 -0.50 -9.25
N ALA A 284 -2.03 -0.27 -9.80
CA ALA A 284 -3.22 -0.97 -9.34
C ALA A 284 -3.01 -2.50 -9.42
N ALA A 285 -3.28 -3.22 -8.32
CA ALA A 285 -2.80 -4.59 -8.12
C ALA A 285 -3.35 -5.62 -9.12
N LYS A 286 -4.55 -5.36 -9.64
CA LYS A 286 -5.24 -6.26 -10.57
C LYS A 286 -5.94 -5.40 -11.61
N THR A 287 -5.97 -5.89 -12.85
CA THR A 287 -7.11 -5.51 -13.70
C THR A 287 -8.38 -6.10 -13.11
N LEU A 288 -9.51 -5.54 -13.52
CA LEU A 288 -10.75 -6.31 -13.63
C LEU A 288 -10.41 -7.74 -14.17
N PRO A 289 -11.11 -8.78 -13.70
CA PRO A 289 -10.65 -10.16 -13.45
C PRO A 289 -9.42 -10.71 -14.24
N GLY A 290 -8.39 -11.28 -13.54
CA GLY A 290 -7.29 -12.09 -14.13
C GLY A 290 -5.84 -11.57 -13.93
N SER A 291 -5.30 -11.62 -12.70
CA SER A 291 -4.13 -10.90 -12.16
C SER A 291 -2.75 -11.04 -12.84
N VAL A 292 -2.40 -10.00 -13.62
CA VAL A 292 -1.14 -9.27 -13.93
C VAL A 292 -1.66 -7.90 -14.47
N PRO A 293 -0.92 -6.79 -14.72
CA PRO A 293 -1.42 -5.81 -15.70
C PRO A 293 -1.90 -6.63 -16.89
N SER A 294 -3.19 -6.55 -17.23
CA SER A 294 -3.76 -7.55 -18.14
C SER A 294 -2.84 -7.62 -19.36
N PRO A 295 -2.74 -8.77 -20.03
CA PRO A 295 -2.05 -8.82 -21.30
C PRO A 295 -2.52 -7.69 -22.24
N GLU A 296 -3.73 -7.12 -22.05
CA GLU A 296 -4.21 -5.88 -22.67
C GLU A 296 -3.44 -4.61 -22.26
N VAL A 297 -3.17 -4.35 -20.97
CA VAL A 297 -2.32 -3.23 -20.50
C VAL A 297 -0.92 -3.36 -21.08
N LEU A 298 -0.29 -4.53 -20.90
CA LEU A 298 1.05 -4.77 -21.42
C LEU A 298 1.09 -4.74 -22.95
N ARG A 299 0.05 -5.20 -23.66
CA ARG A 299 -0.04 -5.07 -25.13
C ARG A 299 -0.29 -3.63 -25.57
N ALA A 300 -1.17 -2.90 -24.89
CA ALA A 300 -1.44 -1.49 -25.19
C ALA A 300 -0.15 -0.68 -25.11
N PHE A 301 0.68 -0.96 -24.10
CA PHE A 301 1.97 -0.30 -23.95
C PHE A 301 3.09 -0.89 -24.82
N ALA A 302 3.12 -2.20 -25.05
CA ALA A 302 4.09 -2.83 -25.95
C ALA A 302 3.90 -2.42 -27.42
N GLY A 303 2.67 -2.12 -27.84
CA GLY A 303 2.37 -1.56 -29.15
C GLY A 303 2.84 -0.11 -29.34
N THR A 304 2.95 0.66 -28.25
CA THR A 304 3.44 2.04 -28.26
C THR A 304 4.95 2.16 -27.99
N ALA A 305 5.55 1.19 -27.30
CA ALA A 305 6.95 1.18 -26.95
C ALA A 305 7.79 0.54 -28.07
N ALA A 306 7.96 1.24 -29.19
CA ALA A 306 9.01 0.90 -30.15
C ALA A 306 10.37 0.89 -29.42
N GLY A 307 10.93 -0.29 -29.16
CA GLY A 307 12.27 -0.44 -28.57
C GLY A 307 12.34 -0.76 -27.07
N GLY A 308 11.25 -1.16 -26.42
CA GLY A 308 11.31 -1.68 -25.04
C GLY A 308 11.46 -0.60 -23.95
N SER A 309 10.95 0.61 -24.20
CA SER A 309 10.86 1.65 -23.18
C SER A 309 9.97 1.22 -22.01
N PRO A 310 10.31 1.59 -20.76
CA PRO A 310 9.51 1.23 -19.59
C PRO A 310 8.11 1.83 -19.68
N VAL A 311 7.12 1.08 -19.18
CA VAL A 311 5.78 1.61 -18.98
C VAL A 311 5.78 2.46 -17.73
N PHE A 312 5.56 3.77 -17.88
CA PHE A 312 5.59 4.69 -16.76
C PHE A 312 4.31 4.59 -15.91
N THR A 313 4.46 4.70 -14.58
CA THR A 313 3.37 4.56 -13.60
C THR A 313 2.19 5.48 -13.91
N ARG A 314 2.49 6.73 -14.29
CA ARG A 314 1.50 7.76 -14.61
C ARG A 314 0.60 7.36 -15.79
N SER A 315 1.18 6.74 -16.83
CA SER A 315 0.41 6.21 -17.94
C SER A 315 -0.54 5.10 -17.51
N VAL A 316 -0.08 4.20 -16.63
CA VAL A 316 -0.89 3.09 -16.14
C VAL A 316 -2.06 3.59 -15.29
N ASN A 317 -1.81 4.52 -14.37
CA ASN A 317 -2.85 5.11 -13.53
C ASN A 317 -3.92 5.83 -14.36
N ALA A 318 -3.50 6.60 -15.36
CA ALA A 318 -4.41 7.30 -16.27
C ALA A 318 -5.20 6.34 -17.16
N TRP A 319 -4.58 5.26 -17.62
CA TRP A 319 -5.27 4.19 -18.33
C TRP A 319 -6.35 3.55 -17.43
N PHE A 320 -6.02 3.21 -16.18
CA PHE A 320 -6.98 2.67 -15.22
C PHE A 320 -8.13 3.63 -14.98
N ALA A 321 -7.88 4.92 -14.79
CA ALA A 321 -8.93 5.94 -14.65
C ALA A 321 -9.88 5.95 -15.85
N GLY A 322 -9.35 5.89 -17.08
CA GLY A 322 -10.17 5.78 -18.29
C GLY A 322 -11.04 4.52 -18.31
N ARG A 323 -10.50 3.36 -17.91
CA ARG A 323 -11.26 2.10 -17.82
C ARG A 323 -12.33 2.13 -16.73
N LEU A 324 -12.04 2.74 -15.57
CA LEU A 324 -13.02 2.93 -14.50
C LEU A 324 -14.17 3.81 -14.95
N LEU A 325 -13.89 4.91 -15.64
CA LEU A 325 -14.92 5.77 -16.25
C LEU A 325 -15.78 4.96 -17.21
N GLN A 326 -15.17 4.26 -18.17
CA GLN A 326 -15.88 3.42 -19.12
C GLN A 326 -16.79 2.37 -18.44
N HIS A 327 -16.31 1.72 -17.39
CA HIS A 327 -17.09 0.74 -16.63
C HIS A 327 -18.26 1.38 -15.88
N ALA A 328 -18.03 2.48 -15.18
CA ALA A 328 -19.08 3.23 -14.48
C ALA A 328 -20.16 3.72 -15.45
N LEU A 329 -19.77 4.14 -16.65
CA LEU A 329 -20.68 4.63 -17.69
C LEU A 329 -21.48 3.49 -18.35
N ALA A 330 -20.91 2.30 -18.46
CA ALA A 330 -21.59 1.13 -19.02
C ALA A 330 -22.66 0.55 -18.07
N ALA A 331 -22.59 0.83 -16.77
CA ALA A 331 -23.59 0.38 -15.78
C ALA A 331 -24.99 1.01 -15.97
N GLY A 332 -25.15 2.00 -16.87
CA GLY A 332 -26.42 2.62 -17.22
C GLY A 332 -26.91 3.69 -16.24
N PRO A 333 -28.07 4.34 -16.49
CA PRO A 333 -28.56 5.51 -15.75
C PRO A 333 -29.13 5.21 -14.35
N LYS A 334 -29.10 3.95 -13.88
CA LYS A 334 -29.49 3.56 -12.51
C LYS A 334 -28.29 3.16 -11.63
N PRO A 335 -27.23 3.97 -11.48
CA PRO A 335 -26.42 3.83 -10.28
C PRO A 335 -27.26 4.34 -9.11
N ALA A 336 -27.40 3.51 -8.07
CA ALA A 336 -28.05 3.89 -6.82
C ALA A 336 -27.55 5.29 -6.38
N ASN A 337 -28.47 6.23 -6.17
CA ASN A 337 -28.26 7.54 -5.53
C ASN A 337 -26.83 8.12 -5.65
N GLY A 338 -26.47 8.77 -6.78
CA GLY A 338 -25.15 9.44 -6.88
C GLY A 338 -24.55 9.68 -8.26
N GLY A 339 -25.22 9.30 -9.35
CA GLY A 339 -24.74 9.53 -10.72
C GLY A 339 -23.42 8.81 -11.03
N LEU A 340 -22.56 9.43 -11.85
CA LEU A 340 -21.26 8.87 -12.24
C LEU A 340 -20.34 8.60 -11.03
N LEU A 341 -20.35 9.48 -10.03
CA LEU A 341 -19.55 9.30 -8.82
C LEU A 341 -20.00 8.07 -8.02
N GLY A 342 -21.32 7.91 -7.85
CA GLY A 342 -21.89 6.69 -7.25
C GLY A 342 -21.48 5.44 -8.02
N ALA A 343 -21.59 5.46 -9.36
CA ALA A 343 -21.18 4.34 -10.20
C ALA A 343 -19.69 3.99 -10.03
N LEU A 344 -18.80 4.98 -10.01
CA LEU A 344 -17.35 4.78 -9.77
C LEU A 344 -17.07 4.13 -8.41
N ARG A 345 -17.77 4.55 -7.36
CA ARG A 345 -17.61 3.98 -6.00
C ARG A 345 -18.18 2.57 -5.88
N THR A 346 -19.08 2.16 -6.78
CA THR A 346 -19.59 0.79 -6.84
C THR A 346 -18.75 -0.15 -7.72
N ILE A 347 -17.70 0.33 -8.37
CA ILE A 347 -16.79 -0.54 -9.10
C ILE A 347 -16.06 -1.41 -8.09
N HIS A 348 -15.97 -2.70 -8.36
CA HIS A 348 -15.23 -3.64 -7.53
C HIS A 348 -13.99 -4.18 -8.27
N TYR A 349 -13.01 -4.66 -7.50
CA TYR A 349 -11.93 -5.49 -8.04
C TYR A 349 -12.49 -6.80 -8.61
N GLY A 350 -11.70 -7.51 -9.42
CA GLY A 350 -12.13 -8.70 -10.18
C GLY A 350 -12.68 -9.86 -9.33
N GLU A 351 -13.03 -10.99 -9.93
CA GLU A 351 -13.88 -12.05 -9.34
C GLU A 351 -13.51 -12.51 -7.92
N GLU A 352 -12.22 -12.72 -7.65
CA GLU A 352 -11.69 -13.10 -6.32
C GLU A 352 -11.89 -12.03 -5.25
N GLU A 353 -12.03 -10.78 -5.68
CA GLU A 353 -12.19 -9.59 -4.86
C GLU A 353 -13.47 -8.84 -5.21
N ARG A 354 -14.46 -9.52 -5.82
CA ARG A 354 -15.72 -8.93 -6.34
C ARG A 354 -16.53 -8.13 -5.34
N LEU A 355 -16.24 -8.31 -4.06
CA LEU A 355 -16.89 -7.62 -2.95
C LEU A 355 -16.06 -6.41 -2.45
N ARG A 356 -14.88 -6.13 -3.01
CA ARG A 356 -13.99 -5.00 -2.64
C ARG A 356 -14.20 -3.85 -3.61
N PRO A 357 -14.75 -2.71 -3.16
CA PRO A 357 -14.84 -1.55 -4.03
C PRO A 357 -13.42 -1.12 -4.40
N TYR A 358 -13.27 -0.64 -5.63
CA TYR A 358 -12.00 -0.17 -6.15
C TYR A 358 -11.50 0.98 -5.29
N PHE A 359 -12.41 1.92 -5.00
CA PHE A 359 -12.19 3.02 -4.09
C PHE A 359 -12.71 2.68 -2.69
N ASP A 360 -11.93 2.94 -1.65
CA ASP A 360 -12.40 2.91 -0.27
C ASP A 360 -13.36 4.08 0.02
N ASP A 361 -13.86 4.14 1.26
CA ASP A 361 -14.76 5.23 1.67
C ASP A 361 -14.13 6.61 1.49
N ALA A 362 -12.80 6.70 1.61
CA ALA A 362 -12.04 7.92 1.41
C ALA A 362 -11.76 8.28 -0.06
N GLY A 363 -12.30 7.50 -1.01
CA GLY A 363 -12.08 7.69 -2.44
C GLY A 363 -10.70 7.23 -2.92
N ARG A 364 -9.97 6.45 -2.12
CA ARG A 364 -8.61 5.99 -2.44
C ARG A 364 -8.67 4.59 -3.04
N ALA A 365 -7.92 4.37 -4.11
CA ALA A 365 -7.77 3.03 -4.63
C ALA A 365 -7.13 2.11 -3.57
N ALA A 366 -7.75 0.96 -3.36
CA ALA A 366 -7.53 0.18 -2.15
C ALA A 366 -6.41 -0.87 -2.30
N LEU A 367 -6.01 -1.22 -3.52
CA LEU A 367 -5.04 -2.29 -3.79
C LEU A 367 -3.94 -1.90 -4.77
N TRP A 368 -2.71 -2.19 -4.36
CA TRP A 368 -1.49 -1.86 -5.08
C TRP A 368 -0.60 -3.10 -5.25
N LEU A 369 -0.08 -3.25 -6.46
CA LEU A 369 1.07 -4.10 -6.73
C LEU A 369 2.32 -3.21 -6.70
N TRP A 370 3.29 -3.66 -5.92
CA TRP A 370 4.59 -3.03 -5.80
C TRP A 370 5.62 -3.84 -6.57
N ALA A 371 6.30 -3.20 -7.49
CA ALA A 371 7.35 -3.82 -8.29
C ALA A 371 8.58 -2.92 -8.28
N PRO A 372 9.75 -3.40 -7.83
CA PRO A 372 10.96 -2.63 -7.95
C PRO A 372 11.50 -2.71 -9.38
N TRP A 373 12.09 -1.60 -9.80
CA TRP A 373 12.81 -1.43 -11.05
C TRP A 373 14.24 -1.02 -10.72
N THR A 374 15.19 -1.37 -11.56
CA THR A 374 16.60 -0.97 -11.43
C THR A 374 17.07 -0.32 -12.71
N MET A 375 18.05 0.56 -12.63
CA MET A 375 18.77 1.02 -13.82
C MET A 375 19.60 -0.11 -14.41
N GLY A 376 19.30 -0.48 -15.65
CA GLY A 376 20.12 -1.32 -16.52
C GLY A 376 20.87 -0.50 -17.58
N GLU A 377 21.58 -1.17 -18.50
CA GLU A 377 22.37 -0.51 -19.55
C GLU A 377 21.54 0.33 -20.53
N LYS A 378 20.26 -0.02 -20.70
CA LYS A 378 19.34 0.62 -21.65
C LYS A 378 18.28 1.50 -20.98
N GLY A 379 18.43 1.76 -19.68
CA GLY A 379 17.44 2.45 -18.86
C GLY A 379 16.81 1.55 -17.80
N PRO A 380 15.71 2.00 -17.17
CA PRO A 380 15.04 1.23 -16.13
C PRO A 380 14.50 -0.12 -16.64
N GLU A 381 14.77 -1.19 -15.89
CA GLU A 381 14.25 -2.53 -16.12
C GLU A 381 13.58 -3.10 -14.87
N ALA A 382 12.51 -3.87 -15.05
CA ALA A 382 11.80 -4.49 -13.94
C ALA A 382 12.67 -5.58 -13.29
N VAL A 383 12.78 -5.55 -11.96
CA VAL A 383 13.46 -6.62 -11.22
C VAL A 383 12.59 -7.87 -11.28
N ASN A 384 13.18 -9.02 -11.62
CA ASN A 384 12.42 -10.27 -11.71
C ASN A 384 11.81 -10.63 -10.33
N PRO A 385 10.46 -10.77 -10.24
CA PRO A 385 9.76 -11.03 -8.98
C PRO A 385 10.23 -12.28 -8.21
N LEU A 386 10.77 -13.29 -8.90
CA LEU A 386 11.32 -14.49 -8.24
C LEU A 386 12.52 -14.19 -7.34
N TYR A 387 13.18 -13.05 -7.56
CA TYR A 387 14.28 -12.56 -6.74
C TYR A 387 13.84 -11.56 -5.68
N LEU A 388 12.54 -11.41 -5.46
CA LEU A 388 12.00 -10.52 -4.45
C LEU A 388 11.15 -11.28 -3.46
N PRO A 389 11.04 -10.78 -2.23
CA PRO A 389 9.93 -11.18 -1.37
C PRO A 389 8.61 -10.90 -2.11
N THR A 390 7.76 -11.92 -2.29
CA THR A 390 6.39 -11.67 -2.73
C THR A 390 5.64 -10.96 -1.60
N GLY A 391 4.96 -9.85 -1.93
CA GLY A 391 4.23 -9.03 -0.95
C GLY A 391 3.08 -9.78 -0.27
N ASP A 392 2.50 -10.77 -0.96
CA ASP A 392 1.45 -11.64 -0.43
C ASP A 392 1.88 -12.49 0.77
N LEU A 393 3.20 -12.59 1.02
CA LEU A 393 3.76 -13.33 2.15
C LEU A 393 4.12 -12.39 3.34
N GLY A 394 3.65 -11.14 3.30
CA GLY A 394 3.94 -10.10 4.30
C GLY A 394 5.32 -9.44 4.10
N PRO A 395 5.73 -8.47 4.93
CA PRO A 395 7.06 -7.84 4.83
C PRO A 395 8.22 -8.82 5.12
N PRO A 396 9.49 -8.50 4.79
CA PRO A 396 10.65 -9.09 5.45
C PRO A 396 10.57 -9.00 6.99
N LEU A 397 11.13 -9.98 7.69
CA LEU A 397 11.14 -10.00 9.16
C LEU A 397 12.15 -8.97 9.70
N ARG A 398 11.95 -8.52 10.96
CA ARG A 398 12.85 -7.60 11.69
C ARG A 398 13.01 -6.20 11.11
N MET A 399 12.01 -5.74 10.37
CA MET A 399 12.04 -4.39 9.81
C MET A 399 11.67 -3.27 10.80
N LYS A 400 11.32 -3.52 12.08
CA LYS A 400 11.26 -2.46 13.12
C LYS A 400 11.16 -3.08 14.53
N ARG A 401 11.63 -2.38 15.57
CA ARG A 401 11.48 -2.82 16.98
C ARG A 401 10.19 -2.21 17.57
N PRO A 402 9.47 -2.91 18.48
CA PRO A 402 8.26 -2.38 19.12
C PRO A 402 8.44 -1.02 19.82
N THR A 403 9.63 -0.76 20.38
CA THR A 403 9.91 0.43 21.21
C THR A 403 9.68 1.77 20.52
N ASP A 404 9.71 1.81 19.18
CA ASP A 404 9.45 3.03 18.41
C ASP A 404 7.96 3.26 18.17
N TRP A 405 7.12 2.23 18.27
CA TRP A 405 5.65 2.32 18.16
C TRP A 405 5.03 2.92 19.42
N ASP A 406 5.77 2.90 20.51
CA ASP A 406 5.38 3.47 21.80
C ASP A 406 5.67 4.97 21.88
N ARG A 407 6.37 5.52 20.88
CA ARG A 407 6.73 6.95 20.79
C ARG A 407 5.71 7.81 20.04
N VAL A 408 4.58 7.22 19.64
CA VAL A 408 3.53 7.97 18.93
C VAL A 408 2.89 8.98 19.87
N GLU A 409 2.64 10.19 19.37
CA GLU A 409 1.95 11.22 20.14
C GLU A 409 0.52 10.79 20.48
N ILE A 410 0.21 10.76 21.78
CA ILE A 410 -1.09 10.39 22.32
C ILE A 410 -1.80 11.70 22.71
N GLY A 411 -2.96 11.96 22.10
CA GLY A 411 -3.81 13.09 22.46
C GLY A 411 -4.39 12.90 23.88
N PRO A 412 -4.89 13.98 24.51
CA PRO A 412 -5.46 13.90 25.86
C PRO A 412 -6.69 12.99 25.93
N ASP A 413 -7.41 12.86 24.81
CA ASP A 413 -8.64 12.09 24.70
C ASP A 413 -8.42 10.65 24.20
N THR A 414 -7.28 10.39 23.55
CA THR A 414 -6.90 9.12 22.95
C THR A 414 -6.99 7.95 23.94
N ARG A 415 -7.67 6.88 23.53
CA ARG A 415 -7.62 5.58 24.23
C ARG A 415 -6.37 4.83 23.82
N VAL A 416 -5.70 4.19 24.77
CA VAL A 416 -4.49 3.42 24.49
C VAL A 416 -4.73 1.96 24.79
N VAL A 417 -4.63 1.11 23.78
CA VAL A 417 -4.72 -0.34 23.86
C VAL A 417 -3.31 -0.89 24.03
N TRP A 418 -3.05 -1.47 25.20
CA TRP A 418 -1.87 -2.28 25.44
C TRP A 418 -2.13 -3.71 24.96
N LEU A 419 -1.47 -4.11 23.87
CA LEU A 419 -1.46 -5.48 23.37
C LEU A 419 -0.34 -6.25 24.07
N THR A 420 -0.61 -7.46 24.56
CA THR A 420 0.39 -8.29 25.26
C THR A 420 0.16 -9.78 25.00
N PHE A 421 1.19 -10.60 25.16
CA PHE A 421 1.05 -12.07 25.20
C PHE A 421 0.97 -12.55 26.64
N GLY A 422 -0.14 -13.18 27.02
CA GLY A 422 -0.22 -14.05 28.21
C GLY A 422 0.26 -13.50 29.57
N GLU A 423 0.51 -12.19 29.73
CA GLU A 423 1.01 -11.69 31.00
C GLU A 423 -0.03 -11.80 32.10
N LYS A 424 0.39 -12.39 33.23
CA LYS A 424 -0.29 -12.23 34.50
C LYS A 424 -0.13 -10.77 34.92
N GLU A 425 -1.20 -9.98 34.78
CA GLU A 425 -1.27 -8.75 35.56
C GLU A 425 -1.07 -9.13 37.03
N PRO A 426 -0.17 -8.44 37.77
CA PRO A 426 0.17 -8.81 39.15
C PRO A 426 -1.04 -8.93 40.07
N GLU A 427 -2.16 -8.31 39.68
CA GLU A 427 -3.39 -8.19 40.44
C GLU A 427 -4.44 -9.29 40.12
N VAL A 428 -4.27 -10.08 39.05
CA VAL A 428 -5.22 -11.13 38.65
C VAL A 428 -4.61 -12.51 38.92
N LYS A 429 -5.03 -13.15 40.03
CA LYS A 429 -4.49 -14.44 40.49
C LYS A 429 -4.96 -15.66 39.70
N SER A 430 -5.97 -15.54 38.83
CA SER A 430 -6.54 -16.67 38.10
C SER A 430 -6.00 -16.78 36.68
N ASP A 431 -5.35 -17.94 36.48
CA ASP A 431 -4.94 -18.63 35.26
C ASP A 431 -3.68 -18.18 34.49
N PRO A 432 -2.71 -19.10 34.27
CA PRO A 432 -1.66 -18.88 33.30
C PRO A 432 -2.22 -19.19 31.91
N ALA A 433 -2.79 -18.18 31.25
CA ALA A 433 -3.19 -18.25 29.86
C ALA A 433 -2.13 -19.02 29.07
N ARG A 434 -2.50 -20.20 28.54
CA ARG A 434 -1.65 -20.95 27.62
C ARG A 434 -1.13 -19.96 26.59
N THR A 435 0.17 -19.86 26.51
CA THR A 435 0.81 -18.84 25.68
C THR A 435 0.81 -19.32 24.22
N ILE A 436 0.94 -18.41 23.27
CA ILE A 436 0.86 -18.67 21.81
C ILE A 436 1.90 -19.70 21.29
N GLU A 437 2.93 -19.99 22.08
CA GLU A 437 4.08 -20.84 21.77
C GLU A 437 3.68 -22.28 21.42
N GLU A 438 2.63 -22.82 22.05
CA GLU A 438 2.10 -24.14 21.68
C GLU A 438 1.57 -24.17 20.24
N ASP A 439 0.89 -23.09 19.81
CA ASP A 439 0.39 -22.95 18.43
C ASP A 439 1.54 -22.81 17.42
N LEU A 440 2.53 -21.99 17.75
CA LEU A 440 3.74 -21.84 16.94
C LEU A 440 4.47 -23.18 16.81
N GLY A 441 4.54 -23.95 17.89
CA GLY A 441 5.08 -25.31 17.92
C GLY A 441 4.31 -26.30 17.05
N ALA A 442 2.98 -26.18 16.96
CA ALA A 442 2.12 -27.01 16.12
C ALA A 442 2.30 -26.71 14.63
N LEU A 443 2.57 -25.44 14.28
CA LEU A 443 2.90 -25.01 12.93
C LEU A 443 4.33 -25.29 12.49
N GLY A 444 5.18 -25.75 13.41
CA GLY A 444 6.60 -25.92 13.16
C GLY A 444 7.36 -24.60 13.10
N LEU A 445 6.79 -23.50 13.60
CA LEU A 445 7.45 -22.20 13.76
C LEU A 445 8.10 -22.03 15.14
N GLY A 446 7.82 -22.88 16.12
CA GLY A 446 8.48 -22.83 17.43
C GLY A 446 9.75 -23.68 17.49
N SER A 447 10.81 -23.15 18.14
CA SER A 447 12.01 -23.89 18.50
C SER A 447 11.76 -24.87 19.64
N ARG A 448 10.70 -24.68 20.44
CA ARG A 448 10.46 -25.47 21.67
C ARG A 448 11.61 -25.30 22.68
N GLY A 449 12.21 -24.11 22.71
CA GLY A 449 13.23 -23.72 23.68
C GLY A 449 14.67 -24.14 23.37
N TYR A 450 14.99 -24.76 22.22
CA TYR A 450 16.39 -25.04 21.89
C TYR A 450 17.18 -23.77 21.48
N GLU A 451 16.51 -22.74 20.96
CA GLU A 451 17.08 -21.42 20.67
C GLU A 451 16.08 -20.34 21.13
N ALA A 452 16.13 -19.96 22.41
CA ALA A 452 15.20 -19.01 23.03
C ALA A 452 15.10 -17.67 22.28
N ASP A 453 16.21 -17.21 21.71
CA ASP A 453 16.24 -15.99 20.89
C ASP A 453 15.31 -16.11 19.67
N MET A 454 15.28 -17.25 18.98
CA MET A 454 14.44 -17.42 17.79
C MET A 454 12.95 -17.34 18.12
N ASP A 455 12.55 -17.98 19.22
CA ASP A 455 11.16 -17.94 19.70
C ASP A 455 10.77 -16.51 20.10
N GLN A 456 11.64 -15.82 20.84
CA GLN A 456 11.44 -14.41 21.20
C GLN A 456 11.32 -13.52 19.96
N TRP A 457 12.15 -13.74 18.95
CA TRP A 457 12.13 -12.95 17.72
C TRP A 457 10.86 -13.16 16.91
N LEU A 458 10.35 -14.39 16.89
CA LEU A 458 9.10 -14.72 16.25
C LEU A 458 7.91 -14.05 16.94
N LEU A 459 7.87 -14.07 18.27
CA LEU A 459 6.84 -13.41 19.07
C LEU A 459 6.84 -11.90 18.84
N GLU A 460 8.01 -11.26 18.89
CA GLU A 460 8.16 -9.83 18.62
C GLU A 460 7.69 -9.46 17.21
N GLU A 461 7.96 -10.31 16.22
CA GLU A 461 7.53 -10.07 14.84
C GLU A 461 6.01 -10.22 14.69
N LEU A 462 5.42 -11.25 15.30
CA LEU A 462 3.96 -11.44 15.34
C LEU A 462 3.29 -10.23 15.95
N GLN A 463 3.80 -9.75 17.09
CA GLN A 463 3.36 -8.52 17.72
C GLN A 463 3.42 -7.33 16.76
N CYS A 464 4.62 -6.98 16.28
CA CYS A 464 4.80 -5.83 15.37
C CYS A 464 3.82 -5.85 14.20
N ARG A 465 3.63 -7.00 13.55
CA ARG A 465 2.71 -7.10 12.41
C ARG A 465 1.25 -7.02 12.81
N THR A 466 0.85 -7.66 13.91
CA THR A 466 -0.51 -7.54 14.44
C THR A 466 -0.84 -6.09 14.72
N LEU A 467 0.09 -5.36 15.33
CA LEU A 467 -0.07 -3.96 15.66
C LEU A 467 -0.20 -3.08 14.41
N GLY A 468 0.59 -3.33 13.37
CA GLY A 468 0.50 -2.56 12.13
C GLY A 468 -0.82 -2.76 11.42
N LYS A 469 -1.25 -4.02 11.34
CA LYS A 469 -2.51 -4.38 10.69
C LYS A 469 -3.72 -3.88 11.47
N ILE A 470 -3.74 -4.00 12.80
CA ILE A 470 -4.85 -3.50 13.62
C ILE A 470 -4.93 -1.97 13.58
N ASN A 471 -3.80 -1.26 13.59
CA ASN A 471 -3.77 0.19 13.38
C ASN A 471 -4.41 0.57 12.04
N GLY A 472 -4.09 -0.14 10.96
CA GLY A 472 -4.71 0.06 9.65
C GLY A 472 -6.24 -0.05 9.68
N LEU A 473 -6.78 -1.01 10.44
CA LEU A 473 -8.22 -1.19 10.60
C LEU A 473 -8.89 0.00 11.32
N PHE A 474 -8.17 0.74 12.16
CA PHE A 474 -8.66 1.97 12.80
C PHE A 474 -8.30 3.25 12.02
N LEU A 475 -8.04 3.10 10.71
CA LEU A 475 -7.70 4.17 9.78
C LEU A 475 -6.44 4.94 10.20
N LYS A 476 -5.48 4.23 10.79
CA LYS A 476 -4.14 4.74 11.08
C LYS A 476 -3.17 4.24 10.04
N ASN A 477 -2.05 4.94 9.91
CA ASN A 477 -0.91 4.43 9.18
C ASN A 477 -0.41 3.14 9.84
N TYR A 478 0.30 2.30 9.07
CA TYR A 478 0.84 1.04 9.59
C TYR A 478 1.79 1.24 10.77
N ASP A 479 2.42 2.40 10.90
CA ASP A 479 3.26 2.79 12.04
C ASP A 479 2.49 3.27 13.27
N GLY A 480 1.15 3.23 13.23
CA GLY A 480 0.26 3.69 14.29
C GLY A 480 0.00 5.19 14.32
N THR A 481 0.64 5.98 13.44
CA THR A 481 0.35 7.40 13.33
C THR A 481 -1.03 7.65 12.74
N PHE A 482 -1.67 8.72 13.21
CA PHE A 482 -2.99 9.09 12.75
C PHE A 482 -2.93 9.60 11.31
N VAL A 483 -3.87 9.16 10.48
CA VAL A 483 -4.22 9.80 9.22
C VAL A 483 -5.12 11.00 9.58
N PRO A 484 -4.67 12.24 9.32
CA PRO A 484 -5.42 13.44 9.67
C PRO A 484 -6.86 13.41 9.15
N GLY A 485 -7.81 13.78 10.01
CA GLY A 485 -9.23 13.91 9.67
C GLY A 485 -10.00 12.60 9.54
N VAL A 486 -9.34 11.42 9.56
CA VAL A 486 -10.03 10.13 9.39
C VAL A 486 -9.72 9.11 10.49
N SER A 487 -8.58 9.15 11.17
CA SER A 487 -8.34 8.18 12.25
C SER A 487 -9.28 8.34 13.43
N TYR A 488 -9.62 7.23 14.08
CA TYR A 488 -10.29 7.24 15.39
C TYR A 488 -9.28 7.53 16.50
N ASP A 489 -9.74 8.10 17.62
CA ASP A 489 -8.89 8.48 18.77
C ASP A 489 -8.52 7.28 19.67
N ILE A 490 -7.93 6.24 19.05
CA ILE A 490 -7.46 5.01 19.69
C ILE A 490 -6.06 4.66 19.19
N HIS A 491 -5.14 4.32 20.08
CA HIS A 491 -3.76 3.94 19.79
C HIS A 491 -3.46 2.57 20.35
N PHE A 492 -2.67 1.78 19.62
CA PHE A 492 -2.26 0.46 20.06
C PHE A 492 -0.75 0.45 20.34
N THR A 493 -0.31 -0.26 21.38
CA THR A 493 1.09 -0.30 21.84
C THR A 493 1.41 -1.66 22.46
N PHE A 494 2.68 -2.08 22.44
CA PHE A 494 3.15 -3.27 23.18
C PHE A 494 3.75 -2.93 24.54
N THR A 495 4.13 -1.67 24.76
CA THR A 495 4.62 -1.22 26.06
C THR A 495 3.45 -0.70 26.88
N ARG A 496 3.30 -1.24 28.10
CA ARG A 496 2.29 -0.74 29.02
C ARG A 496 2.52 0.76 29.30
N PRO A 497 1.54 1.63 29.03
CA PRO A 497 1.71 3.07 29.26
C PRO A 497 1.55 3.40 30.75
N VAL A 498 2.63 3.29 31.51
CA VAL A 498 2.63 3.48 32.98
C VAL A 498 2.26 4.90 33.45
N HIS A 499 2.31 5.89 32.55
CA HIS A 499 2.01 7.29 32.84
C HIS A 499 0.54 7.64 32.59
N LEU A 500 -0.25 6.74 31.99
CA LEU A 500 -1.67 6.97 31.71
C LEU A 500 -2.54 6.43 32.85
N LYS A 501 -3.69 7.07 33.06
CA LYS A 501 -4.71 6.58 34.00
C LYS A 501 -5.28 5.26 33.50
N ALA A 502 -5.57 4.32 34.41
CA ALA A 502 -6.13 3.01 34.06
C ALA A 502 -7.40 3.11 33.18
N SER A 503 -8.26 4.11 33.40
CA SER A 503 -9.46 4.35 32.58
C SER A 503 -9.19 4.72 31.12
N LYS A 504 -7.95 5.09 30.78
CA LYS A 504 -7.50 5.40 29.42
C LYS A 504 -6.79 4.23 28.75
N VAL A 505 -6.47 3.18 29.51
CA VAL A 505 -5.74 2.01 29.05
C VAL A 505 -6.70 0.85 28.88
N TRP A 506 -6.82 0.37 27.66
CA TRP A 506 -7.46 -0.90 27.32
C TRP A 506 -6.39 -1.98 27.21
N VAL A 507 -6.75 -3.23 27.42
CA VAL A 507 -5.79 -4.36 27.38
C VAL A 507 -6.29 -5.40 26.40
N GLY A 508 -5.48 -5.70 25.38
CA GLY A 508 -5.70 -6.81 24.46
C GLY A 508 -4.71 -7.92 24.74
N ILE A 509 -5.19 -9.07 25.19
CA ILE A 509 -4.34 -10.21 25.51
C ILE A 509 -4.41 -11.18 24.35
N ILE A 510 -3.30 -11.31 23.64
CA ILE A 510 -3.11 -12.38 22.67
C ILE A 510 -2.77 -13.64 23.47
N ALA A 511 -3.65 -14.62 23.42
CA ALA A 511 -3.53 -15.85 24.18
C ALA A 511 -3.74 -17.08 23.29
N GLY A 512 -3.15 -18.19 23.73
CA GLY A 512 -3.54 -19.52 23.32
C GLY A 512 -4.85 -19.94 23.97
N GLU A 513 -5.14 -21.24 23.93
CA GLU A 513 -6.42 -21.83 24.35
C GLU A 513 -6.64 -21.78 25.88
N GLU A 514 -7.73 -21.18 26.36
CA GLU A 514 -8.09 -21.26 27.79
C GLU A 514 -9.60 -21.23 28.14
N SER A 515 -10.56 -21.25 27.20
CA SER A 515 -11.98 -21.26 27.60
C SER A 515 -12.62 -22.66 27.56
N ASP A 516 -13.23 -23.05 28.68
CA ASP A 516 -14.18 -24.17 28.77
C ASP A 516 -15.44 -23.94 27.90
N ASP A 517 -15.68 -22.71 27.41
CA ASP A 517 -16.70 -22.41 26.42
C ASP A 517 -16.19 -22.75 25.01
N PRO A 518 -16.81 -23.72 24.30
CA PRO A 518 -16.40 -24.13 22.97
C PRO A 518 -16.61 -23.08 21.86
N ASN A 519 -17.38 -22.01 22.11
CA ASN A 519 -17.89 -21.12 21.06
C ASN A 519 -17.40 -19.65 21.14
N ALA A 520 -16.64 -19.24 22.14
CA ALA A 520 -16.20 -17.84 22.28
C ALA A 520 -14.89 -17.56 21.49
N PRO A 521 -14.89 -16.74 20.41
CA PRO A 521 -13.67 -16.32 19.69
C PRO A 521 -12.84 -15.30 20.47
N GLY A 522 -13.43 -14.69 21.50
CA GLY A 522 -12.86 -13.72 22.43
C GLY A 522 -13.75 -13.59 23.66
N GLY A 523 -13.16 -13.21 24.80
CA GLY A 523 -13.89 -12.93 26.03
C GLY A 523 -13.82 -11.45 26.36
N LYS A 524 -14.94 -10.73 26.26
CA LYS A 524 -15.05 -9.35 26.76
C LYS A 524 -15.46 -9.38 28.22
N VAL A 525 -14.66 -8.76 29.08
CA VAL A 525 -15.15 -8.37 30.41
C VAL A 525 -15.80 -6.99 30.25
N ILE A 526 -17.13 -6.96 30.20
CA ILE A 526 -17.90 -5.72 29.99
C ILE A 526 -17.47 -4.68 31.03
N GLY A 527 -17.05 -3.49 30.57
CA GLY A 527 -16.67 -2.36 31.43
C GLY A 527 -15.20 -2.30 31.85
N SER A 528 -14.38 -3.32 31.62
CA SER A 528 -12.97 -3.32 32.05
C SER A 528 -11.98 -2.81 31.00
N GLY A 529 -12.42 -2.60 29.75
CA GLY A 529 -11.52 -2.31 28.63
C GLY A 529 -10.59 -3.48 28.28
N ARG A 530 -10.86 -4.69 28.78
CA ARG A 530 -10.06 -5.90 28.57
C ARG A 530 -10.70 -6.82 27.54
N VAL A 531 -9.86 -7.28 26.62
CA VAL A 531 -10.19 -8.17 25.51
C VAL A 531 -9.21 -9.33 25.49
N ALA A 532 -9.71 -10.55 25.32
CA ALA A 532 -8.89 -11.71 24.97
C ALA A 532 -8.99 -12.00 23.47
N ILE A 533 -7.84 -12.18 22.81
CA ILE A 533 -7.69 -12.44 21.38
C ILE A 533 -7.14 -13.87 21.25
N TYR A 534 -8.03 -14.85 21.03
CA TYR A 534 -7.65 -16.26 21.02
C TYR A 534 -7.27 -16.75 19.62
N SER A 535 -6.19 -17.54 19.54
CA SER A 535 -5.76 -18.23 18.31
C SER A 535 -6.70 -19.37 17.84
N ARG A 536 -7.66 -19.79 18.69
CA ARG A 536 -8.51 -20.98 18.50
C ARG A 536 -9.21 -21.06 17.15
N TRP A 537 -9.73 -19.92 16.65
CA TRP A 537 -10.45 -19.91 15.38
C TRP A 537 -9.56 -20.39 14.22
N MET A 538 -8.27 -20.03 14.19
CA MET A 538 -7.33 -20.55 13.18
C MET A 538 -7.16 -22.07 13.29
N ARG A 539 -7.07 -22.62 14.50
CA ARG A 539 -6.87 -24.07 14.70
C ARG A 539 -8.11 -24.87 14.29
N ASN A 540 -9.31 -24.39 14.66
CA ASN A 540 -10.56 -25.13 14.50
C ASN A 540 -11.24 -24.91 13.14
N HIS A 541 -11.15 -23.70 12.59
CA HIS A 541 -11.83 -23.34 11.32
C HIS A 541 -10.89 -23.31 10.13
N MET A 542 -9.57 -23.33 10.35
CA MET A 542 -8.58 -23.53 9.29
C MET A 542 -7.76 -24.84 9.38
N PRO A 543 -8.28 -26.03 9.75
CA PRO A 543 -7.49 -27.26 9.81
C PRO A 543 -6.83 -27.63 8.47
N ALA A 544 -7.51 -27.33 7.36
CA ALA A 544 -7.01 -27.54 6.01
C ALA A 544 -5.79 -26.65 5.70
N LEU A 545 -5.79 -25.39 6.14
CA LEU A 545 -4.65 -24.47 5.98
C LEU A 545 -3.55 -24.78 7.00
N GLY A 546 -3.89 -25.10 8.25
CA GLY A 546 -2.91 -25.43 9.30
C GLY A 546 -2.08 -26.67 8.98
N LYS A 547 -2.70 -27.75 8.50
CA LYS A 547 -1.97 -28.98 8.11
C LYS A 547 -1.20 -28.84 6.79
N ALA A 548 -1.78 -28.20 5.79
CA ALA A 548 -1.14 -28.04 4.48
C ALA A 548 0.00 -26.99 4.51
N ASN A 549 -0.15 -25.93 5.32
CA ASN A 549 0.78 -24.79 5.31
C ASN A 549 1.82 -24.83 6.42
N ARG A 550 1.75 -25.75 7.41
CA ARG A 550 2.78 -25.93 8.45
C ARG A 550 4.19 -25.89 7.87
N LEU A 551 5.14 -25.28 8.56
CA LEU A 551 6.52 -25.25 8.12
C LEU A 551 7.10 -26.67 8.16
N TYR A 552 7.48 -27.21 7.00
CA TYR A 552 8.14 -28.51 6.89
C TYR A 552 9.39 -28.42 5.97
N PRO A 553 10.56 -28.91 6.42
CA PRO A 553 10.86 -29.34 7.78
C PRO A 553 10.63 -28.20 8.78
N LYS A 554 10.35 -28.55 10.05
CA LYS A 554 10.13 -27.57 11.13
C LYS A 554 11.29 -26.59 11.21
N MET A 555 11.04 -25.44 11.81
CA MET A 555 12.06 -24.43 12.02
C MET A 555 13.23 -25.03 12.81
N ASN A 556 14.44 -24.77 12.33
CA ASN A 556 15.70 -25.25 12.88
C ASN A 556 16.72 -24.10 12.96
N ARG A 557 17.93 -24.38 13.46
CA ARG A 557 18.98 -23.37 13.64
C ARG A 557 19.40 -22.67 12.34
N ASP A 558 19.26 -23.32 11.20
CA ASP A 558 19.60 -22.75 9.89
C ASP A 558 18.62 -21.66 9.45
N ASP A 559 17.46 -21.55 10.12
CA ASP A 559 16.47 -20.50 9.86
C ASP A 559 16.76 -19.19 10.59
N LYS A 560 17.76 -19.17 11.49
CA LYS A 560 18.13 -17.98 12.27
C LYS A 560 18.34 -16.74 11.41
N PRO A 561 19.04 -16.81 10.25
CA PRO A 561 19.21 -15.66 9.36
C PRO A 561 17.91 -15.11 8.78
N TYR A 562 16.88 -15.95 8.61
CA TYR A 562 15.57 -15.50 8.13
C TYR A 562 14.85 -14.66 9.17
N LEU A 563 15.04 -14.99 10.46
CA LEU A 563 14.40 -14.32 11.58
C LEU A 563 15.13 -13.07 12.06
N ASP A 564 16.47 -13.05 12.06
CA ASP A 564 17.24 -11.87 12.50
C ASP A 564 17.45 -10.83 11.37
N GLY A 565 16.99 -11.16 10.17
CA GLY A 565 17.09 -10.37 8.95
C GLY A 565 18.45 -10.46 8.26
N SER A 566 19.41 -11.25 8.75
CA SER A 566 20.78 -11.32 8.21
C SER A 566 20.85 -12.12 6.91
N TYR A 567 19.74 -12.73 6.50
CA TYR A 567 19.62 -13.45 5.24
C TYR A 567 19.83 -12.54 4.02
N PRO A 568 20.90 -12.76 3.22
CA PRO A 568 21.07 -12.06 1.95
C PRO A 568 20.10 -12.64 0.93
N TRP A 569 19.18 -11.80 0.46
CA TRP A 569 18.13 -12.26 -0.44
C TRP A 569 18.72 -12.66 -1.79
N GLY A 570 18.22 -13.76 -2.36
CA GLY A 570 18.68 -14.23 -3.67
C GLY A 570 19.91 -15.14 -3.64
N THR A 571 20.28 -15.74 -2.51
CA THR A 571 21.30 -16.82 -2.46
C THR A 571 20.87 -18.03 -3.29
N THR A 572 19.77 -18.70 -2.91
CA THR A 572 19.17 -19.83 -3.64
C THR A 572 17.64 -19.72 -3.67
N LEU A 573 17.01 -20.31 -4.69
CA LEU A 573 15.53 -20.36 -4.80
C LEU A 573 14.91 -21.09 -3.59
N GLU A 574 15.52 -22.18 -3.14
CA GLU A 574 15.04 -22.95 -1.99
C GLU A 574 15.04 -22.13 -0.70
N GLN A 575 16.13 -21.38 -0.43
CA GLN A 575 16.22 -20.52 0.75
C GLN A 575 15.23 -19.35 0.68
N ASN A 576 15.02 -18.77 -0.51
CA ASN A 576 13.99 -17.75 -0.72
C ASN A 576 12.58 -18.30 -0.45
N MET A 577 12.29 -19.51 -0.93
CA MET A 577 11.00 -20.18 -0.71
C MET A 577 10.79 -20.51 0.77
N ARG A 578 11.83 -20.97 1.46
CA ARG A 578 11.80 -21.26 2.90
C ARG A 578 11.55 -20.01 3.72
N SER A 579 12.31 -18.94 3.48
CA SER A 579 12.11 -17.63 4.11
C SER A 579 10.71 -17.07 3.83
N GLY A 580 10.24 -17.17 2.57
CA GLY A 580 8.90 -16.77 2.18
C GLY A 580 7.81 -17.53 2.94
N ARG A 581 7.95 -18.84 3.15
CA ARG A 581 6.98 -19.64 3.90
C ARG A 581 6.92 -19.25 5.38
N ILE A 582 8.07 -18.99 6.01
CA ILE A 582 8.12 -18.49 7.40
C ILE A 582 7.36 -17.16 7.48
N ARG A 583 7.68 -16.21 6.58
CA ARG A 583 7.04 -14.89 6.53
C ARG A 583 5.52 -14.97 6.33
N ALA A 584 5.06 -15.85 5.43
CA ALA A 584 3.64 -16.04 5.15
C ALA A 584 2.87 -16.54 6.38
N LEU A 585 3.44 -17.50 7.12
CA LEU A 585 2.82 -18.02 8.33
C LEU A 585 2.73 -16.96 9.42
N VAL A 586 3.81 -16.19 9.61
CA VAL A 586 3.86 -15.07 10.55
C VAL A 586 2.84 -13.99 10.18
N ASP A 587 2.76 -13.59 8.91
CA ASP A 587 1.81 -12.57 8.45
C ASP A 587 0.35 -13.03 8.55
N GLY A 588 0.08 -14.30 8.25
CA GLY A 588 -1.25 -14.89 8.39
C GLY A 588 -1.75 -14.85 9.82
N TYR A 589 -0.90 -15.22 10.79
CA TYR A 589 -1.23 -15.12 12.22
C TYR A 589 -1.44 -13.68 12.65
N ALA A 590 -0.54 -12.80 12.23
CA ALA A 590 -0.64 -11.39 12.57
C ALA A 590 -1.94 -10.76 12.07
N SER A 591 -2.35 -11.10 10.84
CA SER A 591 -3.62 -10.69 10.22
C SER A 591 -4.82 -11.18 11.01
N PHE A 592 -4.79 -12.45 11.42
CA PHE A 592 -5.85 -13.02 12.24
C PHE A 592 -5.98 -12.30 13.58
N PHE A 593 -4.89 -12.11 14.32
CA PHE A 593 -4.95 -11.40 15.60
C PHE A 593 -5.39 -9.94 15.45
N ALA A 594 -4.99 -9.28 14.36
CA ALA A 594 -5.43 -7.93 14.08
C ALA A 594 -6.94 -7.85 13.84
N MET A 595 -7.50 -8.77 13.06
CA MET A 595 -8.94 -8.82 12.78
C MET A 595 -9.75 -9.16 14.04
N THR A 596 -9.38 -10.21 14.76
CA THR A 596 -10.06 -10.61 15.99
C THR A 596 -9.91 -9.53 17.06
N GLY A 597 -8.72 -8.95 17.20
CA GLY A 597 -8.51 -7.80 18.08
C GLY A 597 -9.42 -6.63 17.72
N ALA A 598 -9.45 -6.22 16.44
CA ALA A 598 -10.29 -5.13 16.00
C ALA A 598 -11.79 -5.41 16.25
N HIS A 599 -12.25 -6.63 15.99
CA HIS A 599 -13.62 -7.08 16.28
C HIS A 599 -13.97 -6.86 17.76
N GLU A 600 -13.14 -7.39 18.66
CA GLU A 600 -13.38 -7.30 20.09
C GLU A 600 -13.27 -5.86 20.63
N PHE A 601 -12.33 -5.06 20.12
CA PHE A 601 -12.28 -3.63 20.45
C PHE A 601 -13.46 -2.86 19.88
N GLY A 602 -14.03 -3.29 18.75
CA GLY A 602 -15.30 -2.81 18.24
C GLY A 602 -16.41 -3.03 19.25
N HIS A 603 -16.52 -4.23 19.84
CA HIS A 603 -17.46 -4.47 20.93
C HIS A 603 -17.21 -3.59 22.16
N VAL A 604 -15.95 -3.36 22.54
CA VAL A 604 -15.61 -2.43 23.63
C VAL A 604 -16.07 -1.01 23.30
N ALA A 605 -15.96 -0.60 22.04
CA ALA A 605 -16.40 0.71 21.55
C ALA A 605 -17.90 0.82 21.25
N GLY A 606 -18.69 -0.24 21.50
CA GLY A 606 -20.14 -0.23 21.35
C GLY A 606 -20.67 -0.70 19.98
N CYS A 607 -19.81 -1.26 19.13
CA CYS A 607 -20.26 -1.88 17.88
C CYS A 607 -20.99 -3.21 18.17
N GLY A 608 -22.14 -3.40 17.52
CA GLY A 608 -22.83 -4.69 17.46
C GLY A 608 -22.28 -5.57 16.34
N HIS A 609 -22.85 -6.77 16.17
CA HIS A 609 -22.69 -7.51 14.93
C HIS A 609 -23.56 -6.90 13.84
N ASP A 610 -23.12 -7.01 12.59
CA ASP A 610 -23.91 -6.60 11.43
C ASP A 610 -23.97 -7.76 10.45
N THR A 611 -25.03 -8.56 10.50
CA THR A 611 -25.15 -9.74 9.64
C THR A 611 -25.37 -9.40 8.15
N GLU A 612 -25.60 -8.13 7.80
CA GLU A 612 -25.88 -7.73 6.42
C GLU A 612 -24.60 -7.55 5.59
N SER A 613 -23.49 -7.14 6.21
CA SER A 613 -22.19 -7.01 5.54
C SER A 613 -21.23 -8.14 5.94
N SER A 614 -21.02 -9.10 5.03
CA SER A 614 -20.03 -10.18 5.20
C SER A 614 -18.57 -9.72 5.36
N ARG A 615 -18.32 -8.41 5.27
CA ARG A 615 -17.00 -7.77 5.37
C ARG A 615 -16.87 -6.80 6.52
N SER A 616 -17.95 -6.61 7.28
CA SER A 616 -17.88 -5.90 8.53
C SER A 616 -16.80 -6.54 9.40
N ILE A 617 -15.94 -5.72 10.00
CA ILE A 617 -15.00 -6.17 11.05
C ILE A 617 -15.75 -6.88 12.19
N MET A 618 -17.05 -6.57 12.36
CA MET A 618 -17.88 -7.21 13.35
C MET A 618 -18.44 -8.58 12.93
N ASN A 619 -18.01 -9.15 11.79
CA ASN A 619 -18.44 -10.46 11.27
C ASN A 619 -17.29 -11.46 11.06
N VAL A 620 -16.20 -11.33 11.83
CA VAL A 620 -15.00 -12.17 11.71
C VAL A 620 -15.29 -13.67 11.94
N VAL A 621 -16.45 -14.00 12.53
CA VAL A 621 -16.81 -15.37 12.95
C VAL A 621 -17.36 -16.25 11.82
N ASP A 622 -17.98 -15.68 10.78
CA ASP A 622 -18.74 -16.43 9.75
C ASP A 622 -18.14 -16.40 8.34
N ALA A 623 -17.06 -15.66 8.11
CA ALA A 623 -16.52 -15.43 6.78
C ALA A 623 -15.36 -16.38 6.42
N VAL A 624 -15.53 -17.09 5.32
CA VAL A 624 -14.51 -17.83 4.58
C VAL A 624 -13.33 -16.90 4.24
N GLY A 625 -12.28 -16.87 5.07
CA GLY A 625 -10.99 -16.29 4.73
C GLY A 625 -10.97 -14.77 4.44
N LEU A 626 -11.77 -13.97 5.15
CA LEU A 626 -11.66 -12.51 5.06
C LEU A 626 -10.23 -12.08 5.43
N ARG A 627 -9.56 -11.35 4.55
CA ARG A 627 -8.24 -10.75 4.84
C ARG A 627 -8.43 -9.45 5.62
N ASP A 628 -7.43 -9.09 6.43
CA ASP A 628 -7.33 -7.78 7.09
C ASP A 628 -7.54 -6.62 6.10
N THR A 629 -6.99 -6.74 4.89
CA THR A 629 -7.16 -5.77 3.81
C THR A 629 -8.58 -5.69 3.22
N GLN A 630 -9.48 -6.60 3.55
CA GLN A 630 -10.86 -6.66 3.04
C GLN A 630 -11.90 -6.23 4.08
N ALA A 631 -11.51 -6.21 5.36
CA ALA A 631 -12.38 -5.86 6.47
C ALA A 631 -12.53 -4.35 6.59
N HIS A 632 -13.73 -3.87 6.93
CA HIS A 632 -13.98 -2.45 7.17
C HIS A 632 -15.05 -2.21 8.24
N TRP A 633 -15.10 -0.97 8.71
CA TRP A 633 -16.19 -0.49 9.55
C TRP A 633 -17.33 -0.01 8.66
N ILE A 634 -18.49 -0.67 8.74
CA ILE A 634 -19.69 -0.19 8.06
C ILE A 634 -20.13 1.17 8.65
N PRO A 635 -20.97 1.96 7.96
CA PRO A 635 -21.38 3.29 8.43
C PRO A 635 -21.97 3.33 9.86
N ALA A 636 -22.75 2.30 10.25
CA ALA A 636 -23.28 2.20 11.61
C ALA A 636 -22.17 2.03 12.67
N HIS A 637 -21.15 1.21 12.38
CA HIS A 637 -19.99 1.04 13.25
C HIS A 637 -19.10 2.28 13.28
N VAL A 638 -18.90 2.93 12.13
CA VAL A 638 -18.20 4.23 12.06
C VAL A 638 -18.84 5.23 13.02
N LYS A 639 -20.17 5.37 12.99
CA LYS A 639 -20.91 6.25 13.88
C LYS A 639 -20.73 5.87 15.36
N ALA A 640 -20.76 4.59 15.69
CA ALA A 640 -20.52 4.11 17.05
C ALA A 640 -19.09 4.43 17.53
N LEU A 641 -18.08 4.17 16.69
CA LEU A 641 -16.69 4.51 16.96
C LEU A 641 -16.48 6.01 17.13
N GLU A 642 -17.07 6.84 16.28
CA GLU A 642 -17.01 8.30 16.43
C GLU A 642 -17.66 8.79 17.73
N THR A 643 -18.75 8.15 18.15
CA THR A 643 -19.43 8.51 19.40
C THR A 643 -18.59 8.12 20.62
N THR A 644 -17.96 6.95 20.60
CA THR A 644 -17.26 6.39 21.77
C THR A 644 -15.80 6.85 21.86
N LEU A 645 -15.10 6.85 20.73
CA LEU A 645 -13.68 7.20 20.63
C LEU A 645 -13.50 8.64 20.17
N GLY A 646 -14.34 9.13 19.27
CA GLY A 646 -14.09 10.37 18.53
C GLY A 646 -13.13 10.18 17.36
N ARG A 647 -13.05 11.19 16.50
CA ARG A 647 -11.98 11.32 15.49
C ARG A 647 -10.79 12.03 16.08
N TRP A 648 -9.60 11.67 15.64
CA TRP A 648 -8.39 12.39 15.98
C TRP A 648 -8.42 13.80 15.36
N LYS A 649 -8.19 14.81 16.20
CA LYS A 649 -8.36 16.23 15.83
C LYS A 649 -7.06 16.95 15.47
N GLY A 650 -5.93 16.24 15.45
CA GLY A 650 -4.63 16.85 15.25
C GLY A 650 -4.12 17.64 16.46
N ARG A 651 -2.84 18.00 16.39
CA ARG A 651 -2.24 19.09 17.16
C ARG A 651 -1.40 19.94 16.22
#